data_AF-A0AAE3VCI0-F1
#
_entry.id   AF-A0AAE3VCI0-F1
#
_cell.length_a   1.000
_cell.length_b   1.000
_cell.length_c   1.000
_cell.angle_alpha   90.00
_cell.angle_beta   90.00
_cell.angle_gamma   90.00
#
_symmetry.space_group_name_H-M   'P 1'
#
loop_
_entity.id
_entity.type
_entity.pdbx_description
1 polymer ?
#
loop_
_entity_poly.entity_id
_entity_poly.type
_entity_poly.pdbx_seq_one_letter_code
_entity_poly.pdbx_strand_id
1 'polypeptide(L)'
;MIHIKNEAEDAMYQGVCRTERISAMESGDYTDDSSVKEPIHVGGDDIRSYLAMGELLKGIQAQFSLPIDYAKSCPFLMSFMKNYKVKQEVEKYFRPHKEEISLASDKLLWVDSSKVNNYQMLPKTNARLEKLKEVAFENHAELYLWVPPSKPYYVLQGPYRAAQHFSKVLVFSAWEMVPRMIGAMISYEAERLTVGEVGRQASLIEKRNTRYNAKRRYPYYRLPFTRKGNDPQRMTLFCLLYPSRTLAGLNHPLACMNAGMSLTDIERDIREKLKALRIYEIASSRNEDARWYYLAPMLMDGKSYVYSWIKMLEDSINRQDEAGEDGISSDRGNKTFAAHIERLNDLLGLGNALALGKMPEDLVNTLTEMVLASPAVCVYRTNGGNAAYATALAKTFLNYFNTTESTVVIQLASEKHHARKSDENAHWQDVLTYCKDGCFQAMFDEYYHLVKESAGFSNEEERGRQVQETMLADLRIHTASYDVDTYQTFRERISGQASDQEEDSGSKMRAHYAVGFINAGADNQKTALRKDSIRGAFNSPLKPFVLATTSIGQEGLDFHNYCRRIMHWNLPGNPIDLEQREGRINRFKCLAIRQDVAEKYGNIRFEADLWSEIFQAAEKERQEGQSELVPYWCFGKDQSIKIERIVPMYPMSKDEITYERLIKILWLYRLTLGQTRQEELLEYLFKEIDHPEELKKLFIDLSPFSKEAKRKDAAAVL
;
A
#
# COMPACT_ATOMS: atom_id res chain seq x y z
N MET A 1 36.75 30.05 -20.20
CA MET A 1 35.53 29.61 -19.49
C MET A 1 35.83 28.77 -18.27
N ILE A 2 36.56 27.64 -18.36
CA ILE A 2 36.87 26.78 -17.19
C ILE A 2 37.55 27.53 -16.04
N HIS A 3 38.52 28.41 -16.33
CA HIS A 3 39.19 29.21 -15.30
C HIS A 3 38.22 30.12 -14.52
N ILE A 4 37.36 30.86 -15.23
CA ILE A 4 36.32 31.73 -14.64
C ILE A 4 35.32 30.90 -13.81
N LYS A 5 34.95 29.72 -14.30
CA LYS A 5 34.10 28.78 -13.58
C LYS A 5 34.74 28.33 -12.26
N ASN A 6 36.04 28.00 -12.27
CA ASN A 6 36.73 27.57 -11.05
C ASN A 6 36.83 28.71 -10.02
N GLU A 7 37.08 29.95 -10.45
CA GLU A 7 37.07 31.12 -9.56
C GLU A 7 35.68 31.35 -8.95
N ALA A 8 34.62 31.19 -9.75
CA ALA A 8 33.24 31.28 -9.27
C ALA A 8 32.89 30.16 -8.29
N GLU A 9 33.31 28.92 -8.54
CA GLU A 9 33.17 27.78 -7.61
C GLU A 9 33.86 28.08 -6.28
N ASP A 10 35.12 28.50 -6.31
CA ASP A 10 35.90 28.78 -5.10
C ASP A 10 35.29 29.90 -4.24
N ALA A 11 34.74 30.94 -4.88
CA ALA A 11 33.99 31.98 -4.20
C ALA A 11 32.67 31.45 -3.60
N MET A 12 31.90 30.66 -4.35
CA MET A 12 30.63 30.08 -3.88
C MET A 12 30.82 29.13 -2.71
N TYR A 13 31.90 28.34 -2.70
CA TYR A 13 32.24 27.44 -1.60
C TYR A 13 32.45 28.17 -0.24
N GLN A 14 32.60 29.49 -0.22
CA GLN A 14 32.68 30.25 1.04
C GLN A 14 31.33 30.39 1.75
N GLY A 15 30.21 30.23 1.03
CA GLY A 15 28.86 30.40 1.59
C GLY A 15 27.87 29.28 1.25
N VAL A 16 28.16 28.43 0.26
CA VAL A 16 27.27 27.37 -0.22
C VAL A 16 28.04 26.07 -0.40
N CYS A 17 27.47 24.98 0.12
CA CYS A 17 27.97 23.62 -0.09
C CYS A 17 26.77 22.74 -0.43
N ARG A 18 26.84 21.99 -1.54
CA ARG A 18 25.72 21.18 -2.03
C ARG A 18 26.22 19.94 -2.76
N THR A 19 25.75 18.78 -2.33
CA THR A 19 26.03 17.50 -3.01
C THR A 19 24.82 17.08 -3.83
N GLU A 20 24.94 17.06 -5.15
CA GLU A 20 23.92 16.48 -6.02
C GLU A 20 24.03 14.95 -6.03
N ARG A 21 22.89 14.27 -6.12
CA ARG A 21 22.86 12.79 -6.20
C ARG A 21 23.50 12.27 -7.49
N ILE A 22 23.38 13.02 -8.59
CA ILE A 22 23.97 12.64 -9.88
C ILE A 22 25.49 12.60 -9.80
N SER A 23 26.08 13.53 -9.05
CA SER A 23 27.52 13.56 -8.79
C SER A 23 27.97 12.42 -7.87
N ALA A 24 27.06 11.80 -7.11
CA ALA A 24 27.33 10.66 -6.24
C ALA A 24 27.24 9.29 -6.94
N MET A 25 26.66 9.22 -8.15
CA MET A 25 26.54 7.97 -8.91
C MET A 25 27.40 8.03 -10.17
N GLU A 26 28.49 7.26 -10.21
CA GLU A 26 29.34 7.14 -11.41
C GLU A 26 28.60 6.54 -12.63
N SER A 27 27.55 5.74 -12.41
CA SER A 27 26.73 5.12 -13.46
C SER A 27 25.50 5.96 -13.89
N GLY A 28 25.21 7.06 -13.19
CA GLY A 28 24.22 8.07 -13.60
C GLY A 28 22.73 7.71 -13.55
N ASP A 29 22.33 6.45 -13.33
CA ASP A 29 20.91 6.07 -13.48
C ASP A 29 20.32 5.27 -12.31
N TYR A 30 19.60 5.96 -11.42
CA TYR A 30 18.78 5.39 -10.34
C TYR A 30 17.35 5.01 -10.80
N THR A 31 17.03 5.28 -12.06
CA THR A 31 15.74 5.00 -12.66
C THR A 31 15.87 3.83 -13.65
N ASP A 32 14.86 2.98 -13.71
CA ASP A 32 14.67 2.02 -14.79
C ASP A 32 13.52 2.50 -15.67
N ASP A 33 13.81 2.85 -16.92
CA ASP A 33 12.84 3.27 -17.93
C ASP A 33 12.73 2.28 -19.10
N SER A 34 13.22 1.04 -18.91
CA SER A 34 13.16 -0.02 -19.93
C SER A 34 11.74 -0.22 -20.49
N SER A 35 10.73 -0.15 -19.63
CA SER A 35 9.31 -0.28 -20.00
C SER A 35 8.81 0.78 -20.99
N VAL A 36 9.49 1.92 -21.11
CA VAL A 36 9.08 3.01 -22.03
C VAL A 36 9.35 2.63 -23.48
N LYS A 37 10.29 1.72 -23.72
CA LYS A 37 10.66 1.24 -25.07
C LYS A 37 9.65 0.23 -25.63
N GLU A 38 8.77 -0.30 -24.78
CA GLU A 38 7.73 -1.26 -25.16
C GLU A 38 6.39 -0.54 -25.35
N PRO A 39 5.93 -0.35 -26.61
CA PRO A 39 4.64 0.29 -26.85
C PRO A 39 3.51 -0.58 -26.32
N ILE A 40 2.48 0.06 -25.76
CA ILE A 40 1.29 -0.63 -25.26
C ILE A 40 0.47 -1.23 -26.41
N HIS A 41 -0.18 -2.36 -26.14
CA HIS A 41 -1.09 -2.98 -27.09
C HIS A 41 -2.43 -2.24 -27.15
N VAL A 42 -2.83 -1.81 -28.35
CA VAL A 42 -4.13 -1.17 -28.60
C VAL A 42 -5.09 -2.19 -29.19
N GLY A 43 -6.19 -2.47 -28.48
CA GLY A 43 -7.22 -3.41 -28.90
C GLY A 43 -8.31 -2.77 -29.76
N GLY A 44 -9.18 -3.60 -30.34
CA GLY A 44 -10.30 -3.12 -31.14
C GLY A 44 -11.32 -2.31 -30.35
N ASP A 45 -11.54 -2.64 -29.07
CA ASP A 45 -12.47 -1.92 -28.19
C ASP A 45 -11.98 -0.52 -27.80
N ASP A 46 -10.67 -0.28 -27.76
CA ASP A 46 -10.09 1.06 -27.60
C ASP A 46 -10.56 1.99 -28.73
N ILE A 47 -10.45 1.51 -29.98
CA ILE A 47 -10.84 2.25 -31.17
C ILE A 47 -12.37 2.40 -31.25
N ARG A 48 -13.13 1.33 -30.98
CA ARG A 48 -14.60 1.38 -30.99
C ARG A 48 -15.15 2.36 -29.96
N SER A 49 -14.56 2.44 -28.77
CA SER A 49 -15.00 3.41 -27.75
C SER A 49 -14.78 4.86 -28.22
N TYR A 50 -13.64 5.15 -28.86
CA TYR A 50 -13.39 6.46 -29.49
C TYR A 50 -14.40 6.79 -30.59
N LEU A 51 -14.68 5.83 -31.49
CA LEU A 51 -15.64 5.99 -32.57
C LEU A 51 -17.06 6.22 -32.05
N ALA A 52 -17.51 5.45 -31.05
CA ALA A 52 -18.82 5.59 -30.45
C ALA A 52 -19.06 7.01 -29.89
N MET A 53 -18.04 7.60 -29.24
CA MET A 53 -18.14 8.97 -28.74
C MET A 53 -18.14 9.99 -29.88
N GLY A 54 -17.34 9.74 -30.94
CA GLY A 54 -17.35 10.57 -32.14
C GLY A 54 -18.69 10.54 -32.88
N GLU A 55 -19.33 9.38 -32.96
CA GLU A 55 -20.68 9.21 -33.54
C GLU A 55 -21.74 9.92 -32.71
N LEU A 56 -21.67 9.81 -31.37
CA LEU A 56 -22.55 10.57 -30.48
C LEU A 56 -22.42 12.08 -30.71
N LEU A 57 -21.18 12.61 -30.74
CA LEU A 57 -20.94 14.03 -30.96
C LEU A 57 -21.42 14.51 -32.34
N LYS A 58 -21.26 13.69 -33.39
CA LYS A 58 -21.82 13.96 -34.72
C LYS A 58 -23.34 13.93 -34.72
N GLY A 59 -23.94 12.96 -34.04
CA GLY A 59 -25.40 12.82 -33.92
C GLY A 59 -26.06 14.04 -33.30
N ILE A 60 -25.44 14.62 -32.27
CA ILE A 60 -25.91 15.86 -31.63
C ILE A 60 -25.46 17.15 -32.33
N GLN A 61 -24.81 17.03 -33.51
CA GLN A 61 -24.28 18.14 -34.30
C GLN A 61 -23.32 19.06 -33.51
N ALA A 62 -22.48 18.47 -32.64
CA ALA A 62 -21.51 19.24 -31.86
C ALA A 62 -20.51 19.96 -32.78
N GLN A 63 -20.18 21.22 -32.44
CA GLN A 63 -19.24 22.04 -33.22
C GLN A 63 -17.76 21.67 -33.00
N PHE A 64 -17.47 20.60 -32.27
CA PHE A 64 -16.14 20.16 -31.91
C PHE A 64 -16.02 18.64 -32.01
N SER A 65 -14.79 18.16 -32.15
CA SER A 65 -14.47 16.73 -32.11
C SER A 65 -13.97 16.33 -30.72
N LEU A 66 -14.06 15.04 -30.39
CA LEU A 66 -13.51 14.51 -29.14
C LEU A 66 -11.97 14.66 -29.15
N PRO A 67 -11.38 15.33 -28.14
CA PRO A 67 -9.93 15.33 -27.96
C PRO A 67 -9.40 13.91 -27.79
N ILE A 68 -8.43 13.52 -28.61
CA ILE A 68 -7.85 12.16 -28.57
C ILE A 68 -7.27 11.83 -27.19
N ASP A 69 -6.76 12.83 -26.47
CA ASP A 69 -6.21 12.64 -25.13
C ASP A 69 -7.27 12.23 -24.11
N TYR A 70 -8.54 12.58 -24.29
CA TYR A 70 -9.62 12.09 -23.43
C TYR A 70 -9.84 10.60 -23.62
N ALA A 71 -9.92 10.14 -24.88
CA ALA A 71 -10.06 8.72 -25.21
C ALA A 71 -8.87 7.90 -24.72
N LYS A 72 -7.65 8.41 -24.88
CA LYS A 72 -6.43 7.78 -24.35
C LYS A 72 -6.39 7.73 -22.82
N SER A 73 -7.07 8.64 -22.14
CA SER A 73 -6.95 8.80 -20.68
C SER A 73 -8.04 8.11 -19.88
N CYS A 74 -9.22 7.85 -20.44
CA CYS A 74 -10.33 7.29 -19.67
C CYS A 74 -11.19 6.33 -20.51
N PRO A 75 -11.41 5.08 -20.05
CA PRO A 75 -12.46 4.23 -20.61
C PRO A 75 -13.84 4.75 -20.20
N PHE A 76 -14.89 4.27 -20.88
CA PHE A 76 -16.29 4.59 -20.53
C PHE A 76 -16.48 6.12 -20.33
N LEU A 77 -16.13 6.91 -21.36
CA LEU A 77 -15.99 8.35 -21.26
C LEU A 77 -17.19 9.04 -20.59
N MET A 78 -18.41 8.64 -20.97
CA MET A 78 -19.62 9.24 -20.42
C MET A 78 -19.84 8.88 -18.94
N SER A 79 -19.25 7.81 -18.42
CA SER A 79 -19.32 7.47 -16.99
C SER A 79 -18.48 8.36 -16.09
N PHE A 80 -17.30 8.81 -16.55
CA PHE A 80 -16.32 9.50 -15.70
C PHE A 80 -16.17 11.00 -16.03
N MET A 81 -16.70 11.47 -17.15
CA MET A 81 -16.60 12.88 -17.59
C MET A 81 -17.64 13.83 -16.98
N LYS A 82 -18.27 13.52 -15.82
CA LYS A 82 -19.41 14.29 -15.25
C LYS A 82 -19.18 15.82 -15.21
N ASN A 83 -17.97 16.26 -14.87
CA ASN A 83 -17.64 17.69 -14.74
C ASN A 83 -16.93 18.30 -15.96
N TYR A 84 -16.87 17.58 -17.08
CA TYR A 84 -16.16 18.03 -18.27
C TYR A 84 -17.12 18.69 -19.26
N LYS A 85 -16.67 19.77 -19.89
CA LYS A 85 -17.46 20.55 -20.88
C LYS A 85 -18.08 19.69 -21.97
N VAL A 86 -17.36 18.68 -22.46
CA VAL A 86 -17.87 17.74 -23.50
C VAL A 86 -19.17 17.07 -23.03
N LYS A 87 -19.20 16.54 -21.81
CA LYS A 87 -20.41 15.90 -21.28
C LYS A 87 -21.50 16.91 -20.91
N GLN A 88 -21.12 18.10 -20.43
CA GLN A 88 -22.08 19.18 -20.16
C GLN A 88 -22.83 19.61 -21.44
N GLU A 89 -22.14 19.72 -22.57
CA GLU A 89 -22.79 20.03 -23.86
C GLU A 89 -23.69 18.87 -24.34
N VAL A 90 -23.27 17.62 -24.14
CA VAL A 90 -24.13 16.45 -24.41
C VAL A 90 -25.40 16.49 -23.55
N GLU A 91 -25.27 16.74 -22.24
CA GLU A 91 -26.42 16.87 -21.34
C GLU A 91 -27.33 18.04 -21.74
N LYS A 92 -26.74 19.19 -22.11
CA LYS A 92 -27.47 20.37 -22.56
C LYS A 92 -28.28 20.11 -23.83
N TYR A 93 -27.74 19.33 -24.77
CA TYR A 93 -28.45 18.94 -25.98
C TYR A 93 -29.68 18.06 -25.70
N PHE A 94 -29.53 17.03 -24.85
CA PHE A 94 -30.64 16.09 -24.61
C PHE A 94 -31.73 16.60 -23.66
N ARG A 95 -31.48 17.66 -22.87
CA ARG A 95 -32.51 18.28 -22.01
C ARG A 95 -33.77 18.71 -22.81
N PRO A 96 -33.64 19.44 -23.94
CA PRO A 96 -34.78 19.72 -24.83
C PRO A 96 -35.11 18.57 -25.81
N HIS A 97 -34.18 17.69 -26.16
CA HIS A 97 -34.36 16.59 -27.14
C HIS A 97 -34.39 15.21 -26.46
N LYS A 98 -35.34 14.99 -25.54
CA LYS A 98 -35.37 13.80 -24.68
C LYS A 98 -35.63 12.50 -25.47
N GLU A 99 -36.36 12.60 -26.57
CA GLU A 99 -36.70 11.53 -27.49
C GLU A 99 -35.48 10.94 -28.22
N GLU A 100 -34.40 11.72 -28.36
CA GLU A 100 -33.18 11.32 -29.07
C GLU A 100 -32.14 10.64 -28.14
N ILE A 101 -32.45 10.47 -26.85
CA ILE A 101 -31.48 10.01 -25.85
C ILE A 101 -30.83 8.65 -26.16
N SER A 102 -31.48 7.82 -26.98
CA SER A 102 -30.95 6.56 -27.46
C SER A 102 -29.66 6.70 -28.29
N LEU A 103 -29.39 7.88 -28.85
CA LEU A 103 -28.12 8.19 -29.51
C LEU A 103 -26.93 8.03 -28.55
N ALA A 104 -27.13 8.25 -27.26
CA ALA A 104 -26.10 8.07 -26.24
C ALA A 104 -26.06 6.65 -25.65
N SER A 105 -26.77 5.67 -26.20
CA SER A 105 -26.94 4.34 -25.57
C SER A 105 -25.79 3.35 -25.80
N ASP A 106 -24.74 3.72 -26.53
CA ASP A 106 -23.63 2.83 -26.84
C ASP A 106 -22.95 2.31 -25.55
N LYS A 107 -22.83 0.98 -25.45
CA LYS A 107 -22.36 0.28 -24.25
C LYS A 107 -20.88 0.50 -23.94
N LEU A 108 -20.08 0.99 -24.88
CA LEU A 108 -18.66 1.31 -24.66
C LEU A 108 -18.45 2.70 -24.05
N LEU A 109 -19.49 3.55 -24.04
CA LEU A 109 -19.45 4.87 -23.40
C LEU A 109 -19.74 4.82 -21.90
N TRP A 110 -20.37 3.75 -21.42
CA TRP A 110 -20.85 3.65 -20.05
C TRP A 110 -20.36 2.38 -19.36
N VAL A 111 -20.08 2.49 -18.07
CA VAL A 111 -19.91 1.34 -17.19
C VAL A 111 -21.24 0.61 -17.06
N ASP A 112 -21.22 -0.69 -17.36
CA ASP A 112 -22.39 -1.55 -17.29
C ASP A 112 -22.63 -2.00 -15.83
N SER A 113 -23.63 -1.40 -15.18
CA SER A 113 -24.01 -1.72 -13.80
C SER A 113 -24.37 -3.18 -13.59
N SER A 114 -24.93 -3.86 -14.59
CA SER A 114 -25.29 -5.28 -14.48
C SER A 114 -24.03 -6.14 -14.43
N LYS A 115 -23.04 -5.85 -15.29
CA LYS A 115 -21.74 -6.53 -15.26
C LYS A 115 -21.00 -6.27 -13.96
N VAL A 116 -20.96 -5.01 -13.50
CA VAL A 116 -20.37 -4.64 -12.22
C VAL A 116 -21.04 -5.42 -11.09
N ASN A 117 -22.37 -5.41 -11.03
CA ASN A 117 -23.14 -6.04 -9.97
C ASN A 117 -22.95 -7.56 -9.87
N ASN A 118 -22.55 -8.22 -10.97
CA ASN A 118 -22.32 -9.65 -11.02
C ASN A 118 -20.82 -10.02 -11.12
N TYR A 119 -19.91 -9.09 -10.82
CA TYR A 119 -18.46 -9.32 -10.91
C TYR A 119 -18.01 -9.91 -12.28
N GLN A 120 -18.57 -9.39 -13.37
CA GLN A 120 -18.24 -9.81 -14.73
C GLN A 120 -17.13 -8.95 -15.33
N MET A 121 -16.36 -9.52 -16.24
CA MET A 121 -15.32 -8.76 -16.93
C MET A 121 -15.94 -7.61 -17.75
N LEU A 122 -15.43 -6.40 -17.55
CA LEU A 122 -15.80 -5.22 -18.33
C LEU A 122 -14.97 -5.20 -19.65
N PRO A 123 -15.53 -4.63 -20.74
CA PRO A 123 -14.80 -4.48 -22.00
C PRO A 123 -13.48 -3.71 -21.82
N LYS A 124 -12.44 -4.12 -22.55
CA LYS A 124 -11.12 -3.48 -22.53
C LYS A 124 -11.10 -2.28 -23.47
N THR A 125 -11.49 -1.11 -22.97
CA THR A 125 -11.65 0.11 -23.78
C THR A 125 -10.55 1.14 -23.56
N ASN A 126 -9.50 0.80 -22.81
CA ASN A 126 -8.35 1.70 -22.58
C ASN A 126 -7.05 0.93 -22.33
N ALA A 127 -6.12 1.01 -23.28
CA ALA A 127 -4.82 0.33 -23.24
C ALA A 127 -3.94 0.76 -22.05
N ARG A 128 -3.98 2.03 -21.62
CA ARG A 128 -3.22 2.50 -20.44
C ARG A 128 -3.74 1.85 -19.16
N LEU A 129 -5.05 1.68 -19.03
CA LEU A 129 -5.66 0.99 -17.90
C LEU A 129 -5.29 -0.49 -17.88
N GLU A 130 -5.26 -1.14 -19.04
CA GLU A 130 -4.81 -2.54 -19.12
C GLU A 130 -3.34 -2.69 -18.71
N LYS A 131 -2.45 -1.79 -19.17
CA LYS A 131 -1.06 -1.77 -18.71
C LYS A 131 -0.95 -1.55 -17.19
N LEU A 132 -1.76 -0.66 -16.62
CA LEU A 132 -1.78 -0.45 -15.16
C LEU A 132 -2.29 -1.72 -14.42
N LYS A 133 -3.28 -2.44 -14.96
CA LYS A 133 -3.72 -3.71 -14.37
C LYS A 133 -2.61 -4.76 -14.38
N GLU A 134 -1.86 -4.88 -15.47
CA GLU A 134 -0.72 -5.81 -15.55
C GLU A 134 0.30 -5.53 -14.45
N VAL A 135 0.66 -4.25 -14.24
CA VAL A 135 1.62 -3.84 -13.22
C VAL A 135 1.06 -3.98 -11.80
N ALA A 136 -0.23 -3.65 -11.62
CA ALA A 136 -0.87 -3.67 -10.30
C ALA A 136 -1.13 -5.10 -9.79
N PHE A 137 -1.46 -6.05 -10.68
CA PHE A 137 -1.80 -7.44 -10.34
C PHE A 137 -0.68 -8.43 -10.68
N GLU A 138 0.53 -7.94 -10.89
CA GLU A 138 1.71 -8.78 -11.11
C GLU A 138 1.87 -9.82 -9.99
N ASN A 139 2.25 -11.05 -10.33
CA ASN A 139 2.47 -12.16 -9.38
C ASN A 139 1.28 -12.43 -8.43
N HIS A 140 0.05 -12.24 -8.91
CA HIS A 140 -1.19 -12.41 -8.13
C HIS A 140 -1.33 -11.43 -6.97
N ALA A 141 -0.89 -10.18 -7.13
CA ALA A 141 -0.97 -9.17 -6.09
C ALA A 141 -2.39 -8.78 -5.66
N GLU A 142 -3.45 -9.28 -6.33
CA GLU A 142 -4.82 -9.25 -5.80
C GLU A 142 -4.95 -10.03 -4.47
N LEU A 143 -4.07 -11.01 -4.23
CA LEU A 143 -4.00 -11.83 -3.02
C LEU A 143 -3.07 -11.25 -1.94
N TYR A 144 -2.48 -10.08 -2.15
CA TYR A 144 -1.63 -9.43 -1.15
C TYR A 144 -2.47 -8.52 -0.25
N LEU A 145 -2.17 -8.59 1.05
CA LEU A 145 -2.72 -7.71 2.08
C LEU A 145 -1.72 -6.65 2.52
N TRP A 146 -0.42 -6.92 2.37
CA TRP A 146 0.65 -5.96 2.55
C TRP A 146 1.73 -6.08 1.48
N VAL A 147 2.57 -5.06 1.38
CA VAL A 147 3.83 -5.13 0.64
C VAL A 147 4.81 -6.02 1.42
N PRO A 148 5.42 -7.04 0.79
CA PRO A 148 6.31 -7.96 1.49
C PRO A 148 7.53 -7.22 2.06
N PRO A 149 8.08 -7.70 3.19
CA PRO A 149 9.22 -7.04 3.82
C PRO A 149 10.46 -7.13 2.93
N SER A 150 11.28 -6.08 2.91
CA SER A 150 12.51 -6.06 2.10
C SER A 150 13.53 -7.08 2.60
N LYS A 151 13.49 -7.42 3.90
CA LYS A 151 14.27 -8.52 4.51
C LYS A 151 13.38 -9.41 5.38
N PRO A 152 12.85 -10.53 4.87
CA PRO A 152 12.08 -11.47 5.68
C PRO A 152 12.98 -12.30 6.60
N TYR A 153 12.46 -12.74 7.75
CA TYR A 153 13.18 -13.63 8.69
C TYR A 153 13.34 -15.07 8.19
N TYR A 154 12.53 -15.46 7.22
CA TYR A 154 12.55 -16.77 6.56
C TYR A 154 11.97 -16.63 5.15
N VAL A 155 12.21 -17.62 4.29
CA VAL A 155 11.69 -17.62 2.91
C VAL A 155 10.15 -17.58 2.93
N LEU A 156 9.58 -16.58 2.25
CA LEU A 156 8.14 -16.37 2.15
C LEU A 156 7.42 -17.57 1.52
N GLN A 157 6.19 -17.83 1.97
CA GLN A 157 5.37 -18.97 1.55
C GLN A 157 4.00 -18.50 1.04
N GLY A 158 3.14 -19.47 0.69
CA GLY A 158 1.78 -19.23 0.22
C GLY A 158 1.72 -18.23 -0.94
N PRO A 159 0.84 -17.21 -0.88
CA PRO A 159 0.73 -16.21 -1.94
C PRO A 159 1.99 -15.35 -2.08
N TYR A 160 2.81 -15.21 -1.03
CA TYR A 160 3.98 -14.33 -1.03
C TYR A 160 5.25 -14.95 -1.63
N ARG A 161 5.23 -16.23 -2.04
CA ARG A 161 6.42 -16.95 -2.55
C ARG A 161 7.14 -16.23 -3.71
N ALA A 162 6.38 -15.57 -4.59
CA ALA A 162 6.92 -14.83 -5.74
C ALA A 162 6.83 -13.30 -5.56
N ALA A 163 6.64 -12.81 -4.33
CA ALA A 163 6.31 -11.41 -4.06
C ALA A 163 7.54 -10.50 -3.80
N GLN A 164 8.77 -11.03 -3.77
CA GLN A 164 9.96 -10.31 -3.27
C GLN A 164 10.19 -8.92 -3.91
N HIS A 165 9.79 -8.74 -5.17
CA HIS A 165 9.89 -7.46 -5.88
C HIS A 165 8.54 -6.74 -6.05
N PHE A 166 7.52 -7.05 -5.28
CA PHE A 166 6.28 -6.27 -5.33
C PHE A 166 6.53 -4.82 -4.89
N SER A 167 5.81 -3.87 -5.48
CA SER A 167 5.84 -2.45 -5.13
C SER A 167 4.48 -1.84 -5.37
N LYS A 168 4.10 -0.87 -4.53
CA LYS A 168 3.00 0.03 -4.85
C LYS A 168 3.31 0.86 -6.10
N VAL A 169 2.26 1.42 -6.71
CA VAL A 169 2.35 2.23 -7.92
C VAL A 169 1.76 3.62 -7.67
N LEU A 170 2.55 4.66 -7.95
CA LEU A 170 2.12 6.05 -7.94
C LEU A 170 1.83 6.50 -9.37
N VAL A 171 0.60 6.93 -9.66
CA VAL A 171 0.15 7.32 -11.01
C VAL A 171 -0.08 8.82 -11.07
N PHE A 172 0.55 9.51 -12.04
CA PHE A 172 0.32 10.93 -12.30
C PHE A 172 -0.43 11.14 -13.61
N SER A 173 -1.55 11.85 -13.53
CA SER A 173 -2.40 12.21 -14.67
C SER A 173 -2.54 13.72 -14.83
N ALA A 174 -2.72 14.17 -16.08
CA ALA A 174 -3.09 15.56 -16.38
C ALA A 174 -4.60 15.85 -16.14
N TRP A 175 -5.42 14.80 -15.98
CA TRP A 175 -6.87 14.89 -16.01
C TRP A 175 -7.51 14.46 -14.67
N GLU A 176 -8.39 15.29 -14.13
CA GLU A 176 -9.10 15.08 -12.85
C GLU A 176 -10.04 13.85 -12.84
N MET A 177 -10.54 13.39 -13.99
CA MET A 177 -11.34 12.16 -14.07
C MET A 177 -10.52 10.90 -13.79
N VAL A 178 -9.22 10.90 -14.10
CA VAL A 178 -8.39 9.70 -14.11
C VAL A 178 -8.18 9.12 -12.72
N PRO A 179 -7.84 9.90 -11.67
CA PRO A 179 -7.73 9.35 -10.32
C PRO A 179 -8.97 8.59 -9.83
N ARG A 180 -10.16 9.14 -10.09
CA ARG A 180 -11.44 8.50 -9.74
C ARG A 180 -11.67 7.23 -10.55
N MET A 181 -11.41 7.30 -11.86
CA MET A 181 -11.52 6.15 -12.76
C MET A 181 -10.59 5.02 -12.35
N ILE A 182 -9.30 5.30 -12.11
CA ILE A 182 -8.32 4.29 -11.67
C ILE A 182 -8.77 3.68 -10.34
N GLY A 183 -9.15 4.53 -9.37
CA GLY A 183 -9.60 4.07 -8.06
C GLY A 183 -10.78 3.10 -8.14
N ALA A 184 -11.79 3.42 -8.96
CA ALA A 184 -12.96 2.57 -9.18
C ALA A 184 -12.63 1.30 -9.98
N MET A 185 -11.94 1.43 -11.12
CA MET A 185 -11.74 0.35 -12.08
C MET A 185 -10.71 -0.69 -11.60
N ILE A 186 -9.61 -0.26 -11.00
CA ILE A 186 -8.59 -1.18 -10.46
C ILE A 186 -9.14 -1.88 -9.21
N SER A 187 -9.84 -1.18 -8.32
CA SER A 187 -10.46 -1.81 -7.15
C SER A 187 -11.58 -2.79 -7.54
N TYR A 188 -12.37 -2.46 -8.56
CA TYR A 188 -13.35 -3.39 -9.11
C TYR A 188 -12.68 -4.65 -9.66
N GLU A 189 -11.58 -4.51 -10.40
CA GLU A 189 -10.84 -5.66 -10.93
C GLU A 189 -10.28 -6.55 -9.81
N ALA A 190 -9.75 -5.94 -8.75
CA ALA A 190 -9.30 -6.68 -7.57
C ALA A 190 -10.45 -7.48 -6.93
N GLU A 191 -11.63 -6.88 -6.73
CA GLU A 191 -12.79 -7.62 -6.21
C GLU A 191 -13.29 -8.68 -7.21
N ARG A 192 -13.24 -8.41 -8.52
CA ARG A 192 -13.67 -9.36 -9.56
C ARG A 192 -12.83 -10.64 -9.53
N LEU A 193 -11.52 -10.48 -9.34
CA LEU A 193 -10.57 -11.59 -9.24
C LEU A 193 -10.67 -12.32 -7.90
N THR A 194 -11.16 -11.66 -6.84
CA THR A 194 -11.24 -12.23 -5.49
C THR A 194 -12.69 -12.52 -5.07
N VAL A 195 -13.42 -11.51 -4.61
CA VAL A 195 -14.82 -11.60 -4.15
C VAL A 195 -15.72 -12.25 -5.20
N GLY A 196 -15.54 -11.88 -6.46
CA GLY A 196 -16.26 -12.44 -7.60
C GLY A 196 -15.95 -13.92 -7.85
N GLU A 197 -14.71 -14.37 -7.59
CA GLU A 197 -14.33 -15.79 -7.69
C GLU A 197 -15.08 -16.61 -6.63
N VAL A 198 -14.98 -16.21 -5.37
CA VAL A 198 -15.64 -16.90 -4.24
C VAL A 198 -17.17 -16.84 -4.36
N GLY A 199 -17.73 -15.70 -4.78
CA GLY A 199 -19.16 -15.53 -4.99
C GLY A 199 -19.74 -16.44 -6.08
N ARG A 200 -18.96 -16.78 -7.12
CA ARG A 200 -19.38 -17.73 -8.17
C ARG A 200 -19.44 -19.18 -7.69
N GLN A 201 -18.59 -19.54 -6.72
CA GLN A 201 -18.51 -20.89 -6.17
C GLN A 201 -19.57 -21.13 -5.06
N ALA A 202 -20.15 -20.06 -4.52
CA ALA A 202 -21.08 -20.10 -3.39
C ALA A 202 -22.52 -20.53 -3.78
N SER A 203 -22.72 -21.81 -4.09
CA SER A 203 -24.01 -22.36 -4.55
C SER A 203 -25.14 -22.32 -3.51
N LEU A 204 -24.81 -22.36 -2.22
CA LEU A 204 -25.76 -22.37 -1.10
C LEU A 204 -26.09 -20.97 -0.56
N ILE A 205 -25.41 -19.94 -1.04
CA ILE A 205 -25.62 -18.56 -0.58
C ILE A 205 -26.66 -17.88 -1.47
N GLU A 206 -27.52 -17.06 -0.86
CA GLU A 206 -28.49 -16.26 -1.61
C GLU A 206 -27.77 -15.40 -2.67
N LYS A 207 -28.11 -15.60 -3.95
CA LYS A 207 -27.50 -14.88 -5.09
C LYS A 207 -27.55 -13.36 -4.98
N ARG A 208 -28.41 -12.79 -4.13
CA ARG A 208 -28.44 -11.34 -3.89
C ARG A 208 -27.26 -10.84 -3.06
N ASN A 209 -26.68 -11.68 -2.20
CA ASN A 209 -25.59 -11.33 -1.28
C ASN A 209 -24.21 -11.47 -1.95
N THR A 210 -24.12 -12.22 -3.05
CA THR A 210 -22.90 -12.35 -3.87
C THR A 210 -22.73 -11.22 -4.89
N ARG A 211 -23.64 -10.25 -4.89
CA ARG A 211 -23.64 -9.10 -5.80
C ARG A 211 -22.77 -7.96 -5.28
N TYR A 212 -22.21 -7.16 -6.19
CA TYR A 212 -21.36 -6.01 -5.85
C TYR A 212 -22.05 -4.98 -4.95
N ASN A 213 -23.32 -4.67 -5.23
CA ASN A 213 -24.12 -3.69 -4.49
C ASN A 213 -25.00 -4.34 -3.40
N ALA A 214 -24.66 -5.55 -2.97
CA ALA A 214 -25.40 -6.23 -1.91
C ALA A 214 -25.35 -5.44 -0.59
N LYS A 215 -26.50 -5.31 0.09
CA LYS A 215 -26.54 -4.72 1.45
C LYS A 215 -25.75 -5.54 2.46
N ARG A 216 -25.73 -6.86 2.29
CA ARG A 216 -24.92 -7.81 3.07
C ARG A 216 -24.06 -8.60 2.08
N ARG A 217 -22.81 -8.17 1.93
CA ARG A 217 -21.87 -8.78 0.98
C ARG A 217 -21.35 -10.11 1.53
N TYR A 218 -21.30 -11.11 0.66
CA TYR A 218 -20.61 -12.37 0.90
C TYR A 218 -19.19 -12.31 0.33
N PRO A 219 -18.19 -12.93 0.99
CA PRO A 219 -18.22 -13.50 2.33
C PRO A 219 -18.52 -12.51 3.45
N TYR A 220 -19.25 -12.99 4.45
CA TYR A 220 -19.57 -12.21 5.65
C TYR A 220 -18.36 -12.11 6.58
N TYR A 221 -18.40 -11.14 7.49
CA TYR A 221 -17.41 -10.94 8.53
C TYR A 221 -17.25 -12.19 9.43
N ARG A 222 -16.03 -12.73 9.51
CA ARG A 222 -15.71 -13.99 10.23
C ARG A 222 -15.04 -13.79 11.58
N LEU A 223 -14.52 -12.59 11.85
CA LEU A 223 -13.81 -12.24 13.08
C LEU A 223 -14.53 -11.26 14.03
N PRO A 224 -15.86 -11.03 14.00
CA PRO A 224 -16.50 -10.25 15.06
C PRO A 224 -16.59 -11.05 16.36
N PHE A 225 -16.34 -10.37 17.48
CA PHE A 225 -16.77 -10.83 18.81
C PHE A 225 -18.30 -10.88 18.84
N THR A 226 -18.87 -12.02 19.23
CA THR A 226 -20.33 -12.26 19.16
C THR A 226 -20.82 -12.96 20.42
N ARG A 227 -22.13 -12.94 20.66
CA ARG A 227 -22.74 -13.62 21.81
C ARG A 227 -24.00 -14.37 21.39
N LYS A 228 -24.26 -15.52 22.01
CA LYS A 228 -25.50 -16.27 21.90
C LYS A 228 -26.23 -16.20 23.24
N GLY A 229 -27.22 -15.31 23.36
CA GLY A 229 -27.76 -14.93 24.66
C GLY A 229 -26.71 -14.20 25.49
N ASN A 230 -26.41 -14.71 26.69
CA ASN A 230 -25.35 -14.19 27.56
C ASN A 230 -23.99 -14.88 27.33
N ASP A 231 -23.92 -15.94 26.50
CA ASP A 231 -22.69 -16.71 26.30
C ASP A 231 -21.82 -16.12 25.18
N PRO A 232 -20.60 -15.63 25.47
CA PRO A 232 -19.67 -15.15 24.47
C PRO A 232 -19.22 -16.28 23.53
N GLN A 233 -19.21 -16.00 22.23
CA GLN A 233 -18.80 -16.93 21.18
C GLN A 233 -17.46 -16.49 20.59
N ARG A 234 -16.71 -17.42 19.97
CA ARG A 234 -15.42 -17.11 19.29
C ARG A 234 -14.35 -16.55 20.25
N MET A 235 -14.25 -17.12 21.44
CA MET A 235 -13.16 -16.82 22.40
C MET A 235 -11.75 -17.03 21.79
N THR A 236 -11.63 -17.86 20.75
CA THR A 236 -10.36 -18.08 20.02
C THR A 236 -9.80 -16.83 19.36
N LEU A 237 -10.58 -15.75 19.18
CA LEU A 237 -10.06 -14.47 18.67
C LEU A 237 -9.00 -13.85 19.59
N PHE A 238 -8.95 -14.23 20.87
CA PHE A 238 -7.85 -13.84 21.76
C PHE A 238 -6.49 -14.39 21.29
N CYS A 239 -6.44 -15.42 20.45
CA CYS A 239 -5.19 -15.88 19.84
C CYS A 239 -4.54 -14.83 18.92
N LEU A 240 -5.33 -13.90 18.37
CA LEU A 240 -4.86 -12.80 17.54
C LEU A 240 -4.68 -11.48 18.32
N LEU A 241 -5.32 -11.36 19.49
CA LEU A 241 -5.43 -10.11 20.24
C LEU A 241 -4.58 -10.09 21.52
N TYR A 242 -4.31 -11.23 22.15
CA TYR A 242 -3.61 -11.32 23.42
C TYR A 242 -2.09 -11.23 23.22
N PRO A 243 -1.41 -10.21 23.78
CA PRO A 243 0.04 -10.05 23.65
C PRO A 243 0.75 -10.94 24.67
N SER A 244 0.88 -12.23 24.36
CA SER A 244 1.51 -13.18 25.28
C SER A 244 3.01 -12.93 25.42
N ARG A 245 3.48 -12.66 26.65
CA ARG A 245 4.90 -12.40 26.93
C ARG A 245 5.75 -13.66 26.75
N THR A 246 5.22 -14.82 27.15
CA THR A 246 5.91 -16.10 27.05
C THR A 246 6.04 -16.51 25.60
N LEU A 247 4.94 -16.47 24.82
CA LEU A 247 5.01 -16.79 23.39
C LEU A 247 5.93 -15.82 22.63
N ALA A 248 5.90 -14.53 22.96
CA ALA A 248 6.82 -13.56 22.37
C ALA A 248 8.29 -13.95 22.60
N GLY A 249 8.62 -14.41 23.82
CA GLY A 249 9.96 -14.86 24.22
C GLY A 249 10.39 -16.25 23.75
N LEU A 250 9.49 -17.06 23.16
CA LEU A 250 9.86 -18.39 22.65
C LEU A 250 10.68 -18.33 21.35
N ASN A 251 10.54 -17.24 20.58
CA ASN A 251 11.24 -17.01 19.33
C ASN A 251 12.00 -15.69 19.35
N HIS A 252 13.26 -15.73 18.95
CA HIS A 252 14.12 -14.56 18.75
C HIS A 252 14.48 -14.47 17.26
N PRO A 253 13.74 -13.67 16.45
CA PRO A 253 13.89 -13.66 15.00
C PRO A 253 15.32 -13.40 14.51
N LEU A 254 16.03 -12.45 15.13
CA LEU A 254 17.43 -12.14 14.79
C LEU A 254 18.38 -13.30 15.11
N ALA A 255 18.20 -13.97 16.26
CA ALA A 255 19.03 -15.12 16.61
C ALA A 255 18.82 -16.28 15.61
N CYS A 256 17.57 -16.52 15.20
CA CYS A 256 17.25 -17.53 14.18
C CYS A 256 17.85 -17.17 12.82
N MET A 257 17.76 -15.90 12.41
CA MET A 257 18.35 -15.39 11.17
C MET A 257 19.88 -15.52 11.19
N ASN A 258 20.54 -15.11 12.27
CA ASN A 258 21.99 -15.23 12.44
C ASN A 258 22.47 -16.69 12.41
N ALA A 259 21.65 -17.61 12.91
CA ALA A 259 21.91 -19.05 12.86
C ALA A 259 21.58 -19.68 11.50
N GLY A 260 21.05 -18.92 10.53
CA GLY A 260 20.65 -19.42 9.21
C GLY A 260 19.51 -20.43 9.27
N MET A 261 18.65 -20.38 10.29
CA MET A 261 17.57 -21.34 10.48
C MET A 261 16.49 -21.20 9.40
N SER A 262 16.05 -22.32 8.83
CA SER A 262 14.88 -22.35 7.96
C SER A 262 13.58 -22.17 8.77
N LEU A 263 12.47 -21.82 8.11
CA LEU A 263 11.15 -21.77 8.77
C LEU A 263 10.84 -23.11 9.48
N THR A 264 11.18 -24.23 8.86
CA THR A 264 10.98 -25.57 9.45
C THR A 264 11.83 -25.81 10.69
N ASP A 265 13.06 -25.27 10.75
CA ASP A 265 13.91 -25.37 11.94
C ASP A 265 13.38 -24.50 13.08
N ILE A 266 12.91 -23.30 12.77
CA ILE A 266 12.31 -22.38 13.74
C ILE A 266 11.04 -22.99 14.33
N GLU A 267 10.16 -23.52 13.48
CA GLU A 267 8.96 -24.22 13.96
C GLU A 267 9.31 -25.42 14.83
N ARG A 268 10.32 -26.22 14.47
CA ARG A 268 10.77 -27.36 15.30
C ARG A 268 11.26 -26.90 16.66
N ASP A 269 12.11 -25.88 16.73
CA ASP A 269 12.63 -25.33 17.98
C ASP A 269 11.51 -24.83 18.91
N ILE A 270 10.55 -24.07 18.36
CA ILE A 270 9.38 -23.59 19.12
C ILE A 270 8.52 -24.76 19.62
N ARG A 271 8.24 -25.75 18.77
CA ARG A 271 7.45 -26.94 19.15
C ARG A 271 8.10 -27.71 20.29
N GLU A 272 9.43 -27.88 20.28
CA GLU A 272 10.16 -28.54 21.38
C GLU A 272 9.99 -27.79 22.70
N LYS A 273 10.14 -26.46 22.69
CA LYS A 273 9.93 -25.61 23.88
C LYS A 273 8.49 -25.68 24.41
N LEU A 274 7.50 -25.82 23.52
CA LEU A 274 6.09 -25.92 23.88
C LEU A 274 5.67 -27.28 24.47
N LYS A 275 6.48 -28.35 24.35
CA LYS A 275 6.15 -29.67 24.94
C LYS A 275 5.97 -29.63 26.45
N ALA A 276 6.57 -28.65 27.14
CA ALA A 276 6.42 -28.44 28.58
C ALA A 276 4.97 -28.13 29.02
N LEU A 277 4.08 -27.75 28.08
CA LEU A 277 2.67 -27.46 28.36
C LEU A 277 1.83 -28.68 28.76
N ARG A 278 2.31 -29.91 28.51
CA ARG A 278 1.58 -31.15 28.83
C ARG A 278 1.27 -31.32 30.32
N ILE A 279 1.94 -30.56 31.20
CA ILE A 279 1.69 -30.59 32.65
C ILE A 279 0.30 -30.07 33.05
N TYR A 280 -0.35 -29.27 32.20
CA TYR A 280 -1.67 -28.71 32.45
C TYR A 280 -2.81 -29.61 31.92
N GLU A 281 -2.48 -30.72 31.25
CA GLU A 281 -3.46 -31.64 30.67
C GLU A 281 -4.06 -32.55 31.75
N ILE A 282 -5.40 -32.55 31.86
CA ILE A 282 -6.12 -33.50 32.69
C ILE A 282 -6.53 -34.69 31.82
N ALA A 283 -5.82 -35.81 31.97
CA ALA A 283 -5.89 -36.99 31.11
C ALA A 283 -7.25 -37.72 31.07
N SER A 284 -8.25 -37.31 31.87
CA SER A 284 -9.52 -38.04 32.03
C SER A 284 -10.66 -37.61 31.08
N SER A 285 -10.49 -36.58 30.25
CA SER A 285 -11.52 -36.15 29.28
C SER A 285 -11.40 -36.87 27.95
N ARG A 286 -12.54 -37.32 27.38
CA ARG A 286 -12.59 -37.92 26.02
C ARG A 286 -12.66 -36.89 24.90
N ASN A 287 -13.20 -35.69 25.16
CA ASN A 287 -13.38 -34.65 24.16
C ASN A 287 -12.28 -33.59 24.28
N GLU A 288 -11.82 -33.13 23.11
CA GLU A 288 -10.90 -32.00 22.99
C GLU A 288 -11.57 -30.70 23.45
N ASP A 289 -10.79 -29.87 24.14
CA ASP A 289 -11.28 -28.63 24.71
C ASP A 289 -10.68 -27.43 23.97
N ALA A 290 -11.49 -26.77 23.14
CA ALA A 290 -11.07 -25.61 22.37
C ALA A 290 -10.61 -24.41 23.24
N ARG A 291 -10.89 -24.42 24.55
CA ARG A 291 -10.39 -23.39 25.47
C ARG A 291 -8.86 -23.39 25.58
N TRP A 292 -8.21 -24.50 25.25
CA TRP A 292 -6.76 -24.61 25.20
C TRP A 292 -6.10 -23.54 24.32
N TYR A 293 -6.70 -23.21 23.16
CA TYR A 293 -6.09 -22.28 22.21
C TYR A 293 -5.81 -20.89 22.80
N TYR A 294 -6.76 -20.34 23.56
CA TYR A 294 -6.62 -18.98 24.11
C TYR A 294 -6.18 -18.97 25.58
N LEU A 295 -6.44 -20.04 26.35
CA LEU A 295 -6.02 -20.10 27.75
C LEU A 295 -4.57 -20.56 27.93
N ALA A 296 -4.03 -21.43 27.08
CA ALA A 296 -2.65 -21.91 27.24
C ALA A 296 -1.63 -20.76 27.34
N PRO A 297 -1.64 -19.73 26.45
CA PRO A 297 -0.72 -18.61 26.56
C PRO A 297 -0.91 -17.81 27.86
N MET A 298 -2.16 -17.60 28.28
CA MET A 298 -2.49 -16.87 29.51
C MET A 298 -2.05 -17.62 30.77
N LEU A 299 -2.16 -18.95 30.77
CA LEU A 299 -1.69 -19.80 31.87
C LEU A 299 -0.17 -19.76 31.98
N MET A 300 0.55 -19.81 30.86
CA MET A 300 2.02 -19.67 30.82
C MET A 300 2.47 -18.31 31.34
N ASP A 301 1.76 -17.24 30.96
CA ASP A 301 2.10 -15.89 31.37
C ASP A 301 1.80 -15.61 32.85
N GLY A 302 0.91 -16.39 33.46
CA GLY A 302 0.57 -16.30 34.87
C GLY A 302 -0.43 -15.18 35.18
N LYS A 303 -1.20 -15.39 36.26
CA LYS A 303 -2.38 -14.58 36.60
C LYS A 303 -2.13 -13.08 36.69
N SER A 304 -1.01 -12.67 37.30
CA SER A 304 -0.71 -11.24 37.52
C SER A 304 -0.65 -10.45 36.21
N TYR A 305 0.05 -10.99 35.19
CA TYR A 305 0.15 -10.34 33.88
C TYR A 305 -1.21 -10.32 33.19
N VAL A 306 -1.93 -11.44 33.19
CA VAL A 306 -3.23 -11.53 32.53
C VAL A 306 -4.26 -10.57 33.15
N TYR A 307 -4.35 -10.50 34.48
CA TYR A 307 -5.25 -9.54 35.15
C TYR A 307 -4.86 -8.09 34.88
N SER A 308 -3.57 -7.76 34.79
CA SER A 308 -3.14 -6.41 34.43
C SER A 308 -3.59 -6.02 33.01
N TRP A 309 -3.51 -6.95 32.07
CA TRP A 309 -3.97 -6.76 30.69
C TRP A 309 -5.50 -6.65 30.59
N ILE A 310 -6.24 -7.47 31.35
CA ILE A 310 -7.70 -7.38 31.44
C ILE A 310 -8.13 -6.02 31.98
N LYS A 311 -7.54 -5.59 33.10
CA LYS A 311 -7.85 -4.28 33.71
C LYS A 311 -7.60 -3.13 32.73
N MET A 312 -6.49 -3.18 32.00
CA MET A 312 -6.17 -2.21 30.95
C MET A 312 -7.25 -2.16 29.85
N LEU A 313 -7.80 -3.31 29.45
CA LEU A 313 -8.92 -3.37 28.50
C LEU A 313 -10.20 -2.78 29.08
N GLU A 314 -10.55 -3.11 30.32
CA GLU A 314 -11.71 -2.56 31.03
C GLU A 314 -11.61 -1.03 31.12
N ASP A 315 -10.45 -0.50 31.52
CA ASP A 315 -10.17 0.94 31.58
C ASP A 315 -10.24 1.61 30.19
N SER A 316 -9.88 0.89 29.13
CA SER A 316 -10.02 1.39 27.75
C SER A 316 -11.48 1.42 27.27
N ILE A 317 -12.30 0.44 27.67
CA ILE A 317 -13.72 0.39 27.31
C ILE A 317 -14.47 1.53 28.00
N ASN A 318 -14.23 1.70 29.31
CA ASN A 318 -14.89 2.73 30.12
C ASN A 318 -14.59 4.16 29.62
N ARG A 319 -13.34 4.43 29.18
CA ARG A 319 -12.96 5.73 28.60
C ARG A 319 -13.64 6.05 27.27
N GLN A 320 -13.98 5.03 26.48
CA GLN A 320 -14.67 5.21 25.18
C GLN A 320 -16.17 5.51 25.35
N ASP A 321 -16.78 5.08 26.45
CA ASP A 321 -18.20 5.38 26.73
C ASP A 321 -18.40 6.83 27.22
N GLU A 322 -17.35 7.50 27.71
CA GLU A 322 -17.37 8.92 28.14
C GLU A 322 -17.04 9.91 27.00
N ALA A 323 -16.21 9.50 26.04
CA ALA A 323 -15.83 10.31 24.88
C ALA A 323 -16.66 9.92 23.65
N GLY A 324 -17.90 10.41 23.60
CA GLY A 324 -18.79 10.16 22.47
C GLY A 324 -18.33 10.86 21.19
N GLU A 325 -17.45 10.24 20.41
CA GLU A 325 -17.26 10.45 18.96
C GLU A 325 -16.09 9.60 18.43
N ASP A 326 -16.40 8.40 17.92
CA ASP A 326 -15.68 7.77 16.81
C ASP A 326 -16.51 6.55 16.36
N GLY A 327 -17.25 6.71 15.25
CA GLY A 327 -18.34 5.83 14.78
C GLY A 327 -17.98 4.39 14.35
N ILE A 328 -17.05 3.73 15.05
CA ILE A 328 -16.62 2.34 14.80
C ILE A 328 -17.03 1.39 15.95
N SER A 329 -17.41 1.92 17.12
CA SER A 329 -18.03 1.12 18.18
C SER A 329 -19.45 1.59 18.45
N SER A 330 -20.43 0.75 18.13
CA SER A 330 -21.75 0.91 18.75
C SER A 330 -21.67 0.47 20.21
N ASP A 331 -22.40 1.12 21.12
CA ASP A 331 -22.58 0.71 22.52
C ASP A 331 -22.82 -0.82 22.68
N ARG A 332 -23.50 -1.42 21.69
CA ARG A 332 -23.71 -2.88 21.61
C ARG A 332 -22.43 -3.70 21.38
N GLY A 333 -21.47 -3.18 20.62
CA GLY A 333 -20.15 -3.79 20.38
C GLY A 333 -19.29 -3.79 21.64
N ASN A 334 -19.22 -2.66 22.36
CA ASN A 334 -18.53 -2.55 23.64
C ASN A 334 -19.11 -3.53 24.67
N LYS A 335 -20.44 -3.57 24.82
CA LYS A 335 -21.13 -4.54 25.70
C LYS A 335 -20.86 -5.99 25.33
N THR A 336 -20.76 -6.30 24.03
CA THR A 336 -20.45 -7.66 23.58
C THR A 336 -19.01 -8.03 23.91
N PHE A 337 -18.05 -7.12 23.68
CA PHE A 337 -16.65 -7.35 24.02
C PHE A 337 -16.43 -7.45 25.54
N ALA A 338 -17.08 -6.59 26.34
CA ALA A 338 -17.04 -6.65 27.80
C ALA A 338 -17.47 -8.03 28.35
N ALA A 339 -18.52 -8.65 27.77
CA ALA A 339 -18.92 -10.00 28.16
C ALA A 339 -17.84 -11.07 27.88
N HIS A 340 -17.01 -10.89 26.85
CA HIS A 340 -15.87 -11.81 26.61
C HIS A 340 -14.79 -11.64 27.68
N ILE A 341 -14.55 -10.41 28.13
CA ILE A 341 -13.60 -10.10 29.20
C ILE A 341 -14.10 -10.66 30.54
N GLU A 342 -15.38 -10.47 30.86
CA GLU A 342 -16.03 -11.06 32.04
C GLU A 342 -15.89 -12.60 32.04
N ARG A 343 -16.20 -13.25 30.90
CA ARG A 343 -16.03 -14.69 30.75
C ARG A 343 -14.58 -15.15 30.97
N LEU A 344 -13.61 -14.34 30.55
CA LEU A 344 -12.20 -14.63 30.72
C LEU A 344 -11.77 -14.45 32.20
N ASN A 345 -12.27 -13.41 32.87
CA ASN A 345 -12.11 -13.22 34.32
C ASN A 345 -12.68 -14.39 35.12
N ASP A 346 -13.89 -14.87 34.80
CA ASP A 346 -14.51 -16.02 35.45
C ASP A 346 -13.64 -17.27 35.33
N LEU A 347 -13.16 -17.57 34.11
CA LEU A 347 -12.33 -18.75 33.86
C LEU A 347 -11.00 -18.67 34.62
N LEU A 348 -10.36 -17.52 34.67
CA LEU A 348 -9.10 -17.33 35.41
C LEU A 348 -9.30 -17.31 36.93
N GLY A 349 -10.46 -16.82 37.39
CA GLY A 349 -10.87 -16.78 38.79
C GLY A 349 -11.02 -18.17 39.41
N LEU A 350 -11.34 -19.20 38.60
CA LEU A 350 -11.39 -20.60 39.04
C LEU A 350 -10.05 -21.10 39.59
N GLY A 351 -8.92 -20.55 39.15
CA GLY A 351 -7.60 -20.95 39.62
C GLY A 351 -7.34 -22.45 39.53
N ASN A 352 -7.04 -23.10 40.65
CA ASN A 352 -6.76 -24.55 40.68
C ASN A 352 -8.01 -25.40 40.39
N ALA A 353 -9.21 -24.81 40.42
CA ALA A 353 -10.44 -25.47 40.01
C ALA A 353 -10.68 -25.41 38.48
N LEU A 354 -9.82 -24.70 37.73
CA LEU A 354 -9.89 -24.67 36.27
C LEU A 354 -9.48 -26.04 35.70
N ALA A 355 -10.48 -26.84 35.35
CA ALA A 355 -10.27 -28.09 34.63
C ALA A 355 -10.43 -27.88 33.13
N LEU A 356 -9.34 -28.11 32.38
CA LEU A 356 -9.36 -28.18 30.91
C LEU A 356 -9.51 -29.65 30.49
N GLY A 357 -10.28 -29.89 29.43
CA GLY A 357 -10.44 -31.22 28.84
C GLY A 357 -9.18 -31.68 28.07
N LYS A 358 -9.34 -32.65 27.17
CA LYS A 358 -8.23 -33.19 26.37
C LYS A 358 -7.62 -32.05 25.54
N MET A 359 -6.29 -32.02 25.44
CA MET A 359 -5.59 -31.06 24.60
C MET A 359 -5.86 -31.34 23.12
N PRO A 360 -6.22 -30.34 22.28
CA PRO A 360 -6.35 -30.53 20.84
C PRO A 360 -5.03 -31.00 20.22
N GLU A 361 -5.09 -31.95 19.28
CA GLU A 361 -3.90 -32.54 18.66
C GLU A 361 -3.02 -31.52 17.92
N ASP A 362 -3.63 -30.47 17.36
CA ASP A 362 -2.98 -29.38 16.62
C ASP A 362 -2.64 -28.16 17.49
N LEU A 363 -2.88 -28.19 18.82
CA LEU A 363 -2.62 -27.05 19.69
C LEU A 363 -1.17 -26.56 19.60
N VAL A 364 -0.20 -27.48 19.67
CA VAL A 364 1.23 -27.13 19.62
C VAL A 364 1.58 -26.47 18.29
N ASN A 365 0.99 -26.93 17.18
CA ASN A 365 1.17 -26.30 15.87
C ASN A 365 0.55 -24.90 15.85
N THR A 366 -0.66 -24.75 16.37
CA THR A 366 -1.35 -23.46 16.43
C THR A 366 -0.60 -22.45 17.30
N LEU A 367 -0.11 -22.86 18.48
CA LEU A 367 0.73 -22.01 19.33
C LEU A 367 2.06 -21.64 18.65
N THR A 368 2.63 -22.55 17.87
CA THR A 368 3.82 -22.25 17.04
C THR A 368 3.51 -21.17 16.00
N GLU A 369 2.36 -21.24 15.33
CA GLU A 369 1.93 -20.18 14.41
C GLU A 369 1.64 -18.86 15.16
N MET A 370 1.08 -18.89 16.36
CA MET A 370 0.90 -17.69 17.18
C MET A 370 2.24 -17.03 17.53
N VAL A 371 3.26 -17.81 17.90
CA VAL A 371 4.62 -17.30 18.21
C VAL A 371 5.22 -16.56 17.01
N LEU A 372 5.00 -17.09 15.80
CA LEU A 372 5.55 -16.58 14.54
C LEU A 372 4.75 -15.44 13.92
N ALA A 373 3.44 -15.44 14.10
CA ALA A 373 2.54 -14.72 13.19
C ALA A 373 1.31 -14.09 13.85
N SER A 374 1.05 -14.30 15.15
CA SER A 374 -0.03 -13.58 15.82
C SER A 374 0.29 -12.08 15.84
N PRO A 375 -0.61 -11.20 15.37
CA PRO A 375 -0.36 -9.75 15.37
C PRO A 375 -0.01 -9.22 16.76
N ALA A 376 -0.72 -9.65 17.80
CA ALA A 376 -0.45 -9.20 19.16
C ALA A 376 0.93 -9.64 19.66
N VAL A 377 1.35 -10.88 19.39
CA VAL A 377 2.67 -11.39 19.80
C VAL A 377 3.79 -10.71 19.01
N CYS A 378 3.61 -10.52 17.71
CA CYS A 378 4.62 -9.89 16.86
C CYS A 378 4.83 -8.42 17.24
N VAL A 379 3.73 -7.65 17.37
CA VAL A 379 3.81 -6.24 17.77
C VAL A 379 4.40 -6.09 19.18
N TYR A 380 4.03 -6.97 20.12
CA TYR A 380 4.61 -6.97 21.47
C TYR A 380 6.12 -7.17 21.47
N ARG A 381 6.63 -8.03 20.58
CA ARG A 381 8.07 -8.26 20.41
C ARG A 381 8.77 -7.01 19.88
N THR A 382 8.20 -6.36 18.86
CA THR A 382 8.79 -5.18 18.21
C THR A 382 8.76 -3.93 19.09
N ASN A 383 7.67 -3.70 19.82
CA ASN A 383 7.44 -2.45 20.53
C ASN A 383 8.07 -2.39 21.94
N GLY A 384 8.96 -3.33 22.27
CA GLY A 384 9.62 -3.40 23.58
C GLY A 384 8.76 -3.98 24.71
N GLY A 385 7.73 -4.76 24.40
CA GLY A 385 6.90 -5.44 25.40
C GLY A 385 5.77 -4.59 25.98
N ASN A 386 5.32 -3.56 25.26
CA ASN A 386 4.17 -2.75 25.66
C ASN A 386 2.86 -3.46 25.25
N ALA A 387 2.19 -4.07 26.22
CA ALA A 387 0.94 -4.82 26.02
C ALA A 387 -0.21 -3.93 25.51
N ALA A 388 -0.28 -2.66 25.92
CA ALA A 388 -1.33 -1.74 25.50
C ALA A 388 -1.22 -1.42 24.00
N TYR A 389 -0.01 -1.07 23.57
CA TYR A 389 0.28 -0.75 22.18
C TYR A 389 0.08 -1.96 21.27
N ALA A 390 0.55 -3.13 21.73
CA ALA A 390 0.37 -4.39 21.01
C ALA A 390 -1.10 -4.75 20.83
N THR A 391 -1.90 -4.62 21.88
CA THR A 391 -3.34 -4.94 21.83
C THR A 391 -4.10 -3.98 20.92
N ALA A 392 -3.81 -2.68 20.99
CA ALA A 392 -4.46 -1.67 20.15
C ALA A 392 -4.17 -1.88 18.65
N LEU A 393 -2.92 -2.12 18.29
CA LEU A 393 -2.54 -2.40 16.90
C LEU A 393 -3.06 -3.76 16.43
N ALA A 394 -3.01 -4.79 17.27
CA ALA A 394 -3.59 -6.09 16.96
C ALA A 394 -5.10 -5.99 16.69
N LYS A 395 -5.83 -5.15 17.43
CA LYS A 395 -7.25 -4.86 17.16
C LYS A 395 -7.44 -4.19 15.80
N THR A 396 -6.56 -3.27 15.40
CA THR A 396 -6.57 -2.65 14.07
C THR A 396 -6.37 -3.68 12.96
N PHE A 397 -5.38 -4.59 13.10
CA PHE A 397 -5.17 -5.69 12.16
C PHE A 397 -6.34 -6.68 12.14
N LEU A 398 -6.92 -7.02 13.31
CA LEU A 398 -8.10 -7.88 13.39
C LEU A 398 -9.27 -7.30 12.60
N ASN A 399 -9.53 -5.99 12.74
CA ASN A 399 -10.55 -5.29 11.96
C ASN A 399 -10.22 -5.32 10.46
N TYR A 400 -8.97 -5.12 10.09
CA TYR A 400 -8.50 -5.17 8.70
C TYR A 400 -8.72 -6.56 8.07
N PHE A 401 -8.36 -7.63 8.79
CA PHE A 401 -8.60 -9.01 8.36
C PHE A 401 -10.09 -9.37 8.29
N ASN A 402 -10.91 -8.70 9.09
CA ASN A 402 -12.36 -8.90 9.11
C ASN A 402 -13.11 -8.16 8.00
N THR A 403 -12.45 -7.38 7.14
CA THR A 403 -13.10 -6.83 5.94
C THR A 403 -13.48 -7.94 4.96
N THR A 404 -14.51 -7.73 4.12
CA THR A 404 -14.91 -8.73 3.11
C THR A 404 -13.75 -9.03 2.16
N GLU A 405 -13.03 -8.01 1.75
CA GLU A 405 -11.89 -8.09 0.84
C GLU A 405 -10.76 -8.93 1.46
N SER A 406 -10.37 -8.67 2.71
CA SER A 406 -9.32 -9.44 3.38
C SER A 406 -9.75 -10.86 3.71
N THR A 407 -11.00 -11.05 4.14
CA THR A 407 -11.57 -12.38 4.43
C THR A 407 -11.47 -13.29 3.20
N VAL A 408 -11.81 -12.75 2.02
CA VAL A 408 -11.72 -13.50 0.75
C VAL A 408 -10.29 -13.82 0.38
N VAL A 409 -9.37 -12.85 0.50
CA VAL A 409 -7.95 -13.07 0.19
C VAL A 409 -7.38 -14.19 1.06
N ILE A 410 -7.66 -14.18 2.36
CA ILE A 410 -7.19 -15.21 3.29
C ILE A 410 -7.84 -16.56 2.99
N GLN A 411 -9.14 -16.59 2.69
CA GLN A 411 -9.83 -17.83 2.27
C GLN A 411 -9.19 -18.42 1.01
N LEU A 412 -9.02 -17.61 -0.05
CA LEU A 412 -8.43 -18.06 -1.32
C LEU A 412 -6.99 -18.51 -1.12
N ALA A 413 -6.21 -17.83 -0.29
CA ALA A 413 -4.84 -18.23 0.02
C ALA A 413 -4.80 -19.60 0.74
N SER A 414 -5.68 -19.82 1.73
CA SER A 414 -5.78 -21.09 2.45
C SER A 414 -6.20 -22.24 1.53
N GLU A 415 -7.21 -22.02 0.68
CA GLU A 415 -7.70 -23.01 -0.29
C GLU A 415 -6.65 -23.36 -1.35
N LYS A 416 -5.99 -22.34 -1.95
CA LYS A 416 -5.04 -22.52 -3.06
C LYS A 416 -3.67 -23.06 -2.62
N HIS A 417 -3.21 -22.72 -1.42
CA HIS A 417 -1.83 -23.05 -0.99
C HIS A 417 -1.74 -24.08 0.15
N HIS A 418 -2.79 -24.25 0.95
CA HIS A 418 -2.77 -25.15 2.11
C HIS A 418 -3.78 -26.30 2.03
N ALA A 419 -4.55 -26.38 0.93
CA ALA A 419 -5.57 -27.41 0.69
C ALA A 419 -6.60 -27.57 1.82
N ARG A 420 -6.80 -26.52 2.64
CA ARG A 420 -7.81 -26.50 3.70
C ARG A 420 -9.14 -26.09 3.08
N LYS A 421 -10.21 -26.81 3.42
CA LYS A 421 -11.58 -26.39 3.08
C LYS A 421 -11.98 -25.23 3.98
N SER A 422 -12.63 -24.21 3.43
CA SER A 422 -13.13 -23.07 4.20
C SER A 422 -14.06 -23.55 5.34
N ASP A 423 -13.63 -23.31 6.58
CA ASP A 423 -14.42 -23.48 7.80
C ASP A 423 -14.51 -22.13 8.53
N GLU A 424 -15.74 -21.67 8.80
CA GLU A 424 -15.97 -20.42 9.51
C GLU A 424 -15.37 -20.42 10.93
N ASN A 425 -15.26 -21.58 11.57
CA ASN A 425 -14.70 -21.71 12.91
C ASN A 425 -13.17 -21.74 12.94
N ALA A 426 -12.53 -22.01 11.79
CA ALA A 426 -11.07 -22.09 11.65
C ALA A 426 -10.45 -20.84 10.99
N HIS A 427 -11.26 -19.86 10.57
CA HIS A 427 -10.74 -18.71 9.82
C HIS A 427 -9.65 -17.91 10.56
N TRP A 428 -9.69 -17.86 11.90
CA TRP A 428 -8.63 -17.21 12.68
C TRP A 428 -7.28 -17.97 12.60
N GLN A 429 -7.29 -19.30 12.39
CA GLN A 429 -6.08 -20.08 12.09
C GLN A 429 -5.60 -19.79 10.67
N ASP A 430 -6.51 -19.62 9.69
CA ASP A 430 -6.11 -19.18 8.34
C ASP A 430 -5.43 -17.81 8.37
N VAL A 431 -5.87 -16.89 9.24
CA VAL A 431 -5.19 -15.60 9.47
C VAL A 431 -3.76 -15.81 9.97
N LEU A 432 -3.56 -16.69 10.95
CA LEU A 432 -2.21 -17.00 11.47
C LEU A 432 -1.31 -17.60 10.38
N THR A 433 -1.84 -18.56 9.62
CA THR A 433 -1.11 -19.18 8.50
C THR A 433 -0.77 -18.15 7.43
N TYR A 434 -1.69 -17.25 7.06
CA TYR A 434 -1.44 -16.18 6.10
C TYR A 434 -0.39 -15.17 6.60
N CYS A 435 -0.44 -14.81 7.88
CA CYS A 435 0.57 -13.95 8.52
C CYS A 435 1.95 -14.62 8.59
N LYS A 436 2.00 -15.94 8.78
CA LYS A 436 3.24 -16.72 8.70
C LYS A 436 3.78 -16.72 7.27
N ASP A 437 2.93 -17.01 6.28
CA ASP A 437 3.33 -17.06 4.86
C ASP A 437 4.00 -15.77 4.39
N GLY A 438 3.45 -14.61 4.77
CA GLY A 438 3.99 -13.29 4.42
C GLY A 438 4.99 -12.69 5.41
N CYS A 439 5.48 -13.47 6.39
CA CYS A 439 6.42 -13.04 7.44
C CYS A 439 5.98 -11.74 8.15
N PHE A 440 4.81 -11.76 8.80
CA PHE A 440 4.21 -10.60 9.46
C PHE A 440 5.18 -9.88 10.42
N GLN A 441 6.00 -10.61 11.18
CA GLN A 441 7.00 -10.03 12.08
C GLN A 441 7.98 -9.11 11.33
N ALA A 442 8.54 -9.55 10.20
CA ALA A 442 9.50 -8.73 9.43
C ALA A 442 8.83 -7.50 8.80
N MET A 443 7.60 -7.66 8.28
CA MET A 443 6.83 -6.55 7.74
C MET A 443 6.58 -5.49 8.82
N PHE A 444 6.18 -5.90 10.02
CA PHE A 444 5.90 -4.98 11.11
C PHE A 444 7.17 -4.33 11.66
N ASP A 445 8.29 -5.07 11.78
CA ASP A 445 9.58 -4.52 12.21
C ASP A 445 10.10 -3.44 11.25
N GLU A 446 9.99 -3.66 9.94
CA GLU A 446 10.36 -2.68 8.93
C GLU A 446 9.47 -1.44 8.98
N TYR A 447 8.16 -1.61 9.14
CA TYR A 447 7.25 -0.48 9.31
C TYR A 447 7.55 0.32 10.58
N TYR A 448 7.84 -0.38 11.68
CA TYR A 448 8.23 0.23 12.95
C TYR A 448 9.51 1.04 12.84
N HIS A 449 10.52 0.53 12.14
CA HIS A 449 11.74 1.28 11.85
C HIS A 449 11.44 2.61 11.13
N LEU A 450 10.65 2.57 10.05
CA LEU A 450 10.33 3.76 9.25
C LEU A 450 9.56 4.83 10.03
N VAL A 451 8.55 4.42 10.81
CA VAL A 451 7.76 5.36 11.62
C VAL A 451 8.58 5.92 12.78
N LYS A 452 9.38 5.08 13.45
CA LYS A 452 10.28 5.50 14.54
C LYS A 452 11.31 6.50 14.07
N GLU A 453 11.87 6.32 12.88
CA GLU A 453 12.82 7.26 12.29
C GLU A 453 12.17 8.60 11.94
N SER A 454 10.90 8.57 11.49
CA SER A 454 10.14 9.78 11.16
C SER A 454 9.75 10.61 12.40
N ALA A 455 9.66 10.00 13.58
CA ALA A 455 9.27 10.67 14.83
C ALA A 455 10.36 11.57 15.45
N GLY A 456 11.56 11.62 14.85
CA GLY A 456 12.62 12.58 15.19
C GLY A 456 13.25 12.42 16.59
N PHE A 457 13.95 13.46 17.04
CA PHE A 457 14.69 13.51 18.30
C PHE A 457 13.79 13.88 19.50
N SER A 458 12.80 13.05 19.78
CA SER A 458 12.03 13.09 21.03
C SER A 458 12.66 12.15 22.07
N ASN A 459 12.34 12.33 23.36
CA ASN A 459 12.70 11.32 24.37
C ASN A 459 11.99 9.98 24.07
N GLU A 460 12.50 8.87 24.62
CA GLU A 460 12.02 7.52 24.28
C GLU A 460 10.51 7.31 24.51
N GLU A 461 9.96 7.85 25.59
CA GLU A 461 8.55 7.67 25.94
C GLU A 461 7.63 8.43 24.98
N GLU A 462 7.95 9.69 24.70
CA GLU A 462 7.19 10.53 23.78
C GLU A 462 7.30 10.00 22.35
N ARG A 463 8.49 9.54 21.95
CA ARG A 463 8.70 8.87 20.66
C ARG A 463 7.84 7.61 20.55
N GLY A 464 7.79 6.79 21.60
CA GLY A 464 6.96 5.59 21.63
C GLY A 464 5.47 5.90 21.43
N ARG A 465 4.96 6.97 22.08
CA ARG A 465 3.57 7.43 21.91
C ARG A 465 3.31 7.92 20.48
N GLN A 466 4.18 8.78 19.93
CA GLN A 466 4.03 9.31 18.57
C GLN A 466 4.06 8.22 17.50
N VAL A 467 4.94 7.22 17.66
CA VAL A 467 4.98 6.05 16.78
C VAL A 467 3.66 5.29 16.83
N GLN A 468 3.16 5.02 18.03
CA GLN A 468 1.89 4.32 18.21
C GLN A 468 0.71 5.07 17.57
N GLU A 469 0.59 6.38 17.80
CA GLU A 469 -0.48 7.21 17.25
C GLU A 469 -0.41 7.27 15.72
N THR A 470 0.78 7.45 15.17
CA THR A 470 1.01 7.45 13.70
C THR A 470 0.62 6.11 13.09
N MET A 471 1.06 4.99 13.68
CA MET A 471 0.67 3.66 13.20
C MET A 471 -0.83 3.41 13.28
N LEU A 472 -1.49 3.83 14.36
CA LEU A 472 -2.94 3.69 14.51
C LEU A 472 -3.71 4.58 13.54
N ALA A 473 -3.15 5.71 13.09
CA ALA A 473 -3.76 6.55 12.07
C ALA A 473 -3.59 5.94 10.68
N ASP A 474 -2.38 5.51 10.33
CA ASP A 474 -1.98 5.06 9.01
C ASP A 474 -2.53 3.66 8.65
N LEU A 475 -2.68 2.78 9.64
CA LEU A 475 -3.19 1.40 9.44
C LEU A 475 -4.73 1.31 9.48
N ARG A 476 -5.44 2.44 9.60
CA ARG A 476 -6.93 2.44 9.54
C ARG A 476 -7.40 1.95 8.17
N ILE A 477 -8.60 1.38 8.16
CA ILE A 477 -9.21 0.91 6.90
C ILE A 477 -9.65 2.13 6.08
N HIS A 478 -9.09 2.28 4.89
CA HIS A 478 -9.45 3.33 3.95
C HIS A 478 -10.21 2.76 2.75
N THR A 479 -11.53 2.89 2.79
CA THR A 479 -12.39 2.59 1.62
C THR A 479 -13.09 3.86 1.18
N ALA A 480 -12.71 4.37 0.02
CA ALA A 480 -13.46 5.40 -0.67
C ALA A 480 -14.54 4.76 -1.56
N SER A 481 -15.52 5.55 -1.99
CA SER A 481 -16.42 5.19 -3.10
C SER A 481 -16.50 6.38 -4.05
N TYR A 482 -16.57 6.11 -5.34
CA TYR A 482 -16.74 7.12 -6.38
C TYR A 482 -18.05 6.89 -7.11
N ASP A 483 -18.73 7.99 -7.43
CA ASP A 483 -19.92 7.96 -8.26
C ASP A 483 -19.52 7.74 -9.72
N VAL A 484 -20.10 6.71 -10.32
CA VAL A 484 -19.88 6.36 -11.71
C VAL A 484 -21.21 6.47 -12.43
N ASP A 485 -21.28 7.39 -13.40
CA ASP A 485 -22.51 7.59 -14.16
C ASP A 485 -22.75 6.39 -15.09
N THR A 486 -24.01 6.04 -15.25
CA THR A 486 -24.47 4.94 -16.10
C THR A 486 -25.44 5.50 -17.13
N TYR A 487 -25.70 4.78 -18.21
CA TYR A 487 -26.71 5.21 -19.18
C TYR A 487 -28.10 5.39 -18.53
N GLN A 488 -28.45 4.53 -17.57
CA GLN A 488 -29.73 4.60 -16.86
C GLN A 488 -29.85 5.88 -16.02
N THR A 489 -28.83 6.17 -15.20
CA THR A 489 -28.80 7.36 -14.34
C THR A 489 -28.72 8.64 -15.15
N PHE A 490 -28.04 8.60 -16.30
CA PHE A 490 -28.05 9.70 -17.28
C PHE A 490 -29.45 9.92 -17.85
N ARG A 491 -30.13 8.84 -18.24
CA ARG A 491 -31.50 8.89 -18.78
C ARG A 491 -32.50 9.47 -17.77
N GLU A 492 -32.43 9.05 -16.52
CA GLU A 492 -33.28 9.56 -15.42
C GLU A 492 -33.05 11.05 -15.16
N ARG A 493 -31.78 11.48 -15.18
CA ARG A 493 -31.40 12.89 -15.04
C ARG A 493 -31.95 13.76 -16.16
N ILE A 494 -31.85 13.30 -17.41
CA ILE A 494 -32.35 14.04 -18.58
C ILE A 494 -33.88 14.02 -18.63
N SER A 495 -34.53 12.91 -18.28
CA SER A 495 -35.99 12.81 -18.31
C SER A 495 -36.67 13.69 -17.26
N GLY A 496 -35.95 14.10 -16.21
CA GLY A 496 -36.51 14.83 -15.06
C GLY A 496 -37.23 13.91 -14.07
N GLN A 497 -36.94 12.60 -14.14
CA GLN A 497 -37.45 11.60 -13.20
C GLN A 497 -36.51 11.38 -12.01
N ALA A 498 -35.39 12.08 -11.95
CA ALA A 498 -34.54 12.12 -10.76
C ALA A 498 -35.37 12.67 -9.59
N SER A 499 -35.54 11.89 -8.54
CA SER A 499 -36.17 12.41 -7.32
C SER A 499 -35.27 13.47 -6.68
N ASP A 500 -35.83 14.47 -6.00
CA ASP A 500 -35.06 15.51 -5.28
C ASP A 500 -34.16 14.93 -4.16
N GLN A 501 -34.26 13.63 -3.87
CA GLN A 501 -33.37 12.89 -2.95
C GLN A 501 -32.23 12.12 -3.67
N GLU A 502 -32.13 12.22 -5.00
CA GLU A 502 -31.26 11.39 -5.88
C GLU A 502 -30.31 12.21 -6.79
N GLU A 503 -29.93 13.44 -6.42
CA GLU A 503 -28.81 14.14 -7.08
C GLU A 503 -27.47 13.36 -7.00
N ASP A 504 -27.44 12.29 -6.18
CA ASP A 504 -26.33 11.36 -5.93
C ASP A 504 -26.58 9.92 -6.49
N SER A 505 -27.39 9.78 -7.55
CA SER A 505 -27.87 8.49 -8.12
C SER A 505 -26.87 7.67 -8.94
N GLY A 506 -25.59 8.04 -9.01
CA GLY A 506 -24.57 7.25 -9.72
C GLY A 506 -24.39 5.85 -9.13
N SER A 507 -23.96 4.87 -9.93
CA SER A 507 -23.56 3.58 -9.37
C SER A 507 -22.25 3.80 -8.59
N LYS A 508 -22.30 3.64 -7.26
CA LYS A 508 -21.11 3.82 -6.41
C LYS A 508 -20.15 2.65 -6.60
N MET A 509 -18.93 2.94 -7.02
CA MET A 509 -17.85 1.96 -7.12
C MET A 509 -16.83 2.22 -6.02
N ARG A 510 -16.56 1.19 -5.21
CA ARG A 510 -15.59 1.19 -4.11
C ARG A 510 -14.17 1.33 -4.63
N ALA A 511 -13.35 2.00 -3.83
CA ALA A 511 -11.95 2.27 -4.06
C ALA A 511 -11.17 1.94 -2.78
N HIS A 512 -10.54 0.76 -2.76
CA HIS A 512 -9.81 0.22 -1.62
C HIS A 512 -8.46 -0.39 -2.03
N TYR A 513 -8.36 -1.00 -3.22
CA TYR A 513 -7.08 -1.45 -3.78
C TYR A 513 -6.33 -0.27 -4.41
N ALA A 514 -7.08 0.57 -5.12
CA ALA A 514 -6.61 1.80 -5.73
C ALA A 514 -7.45 2.99 -5.24
N VAL A 515 -6.82 4.13 -5.01
CA VAL A 515 -7.49 5.36 -4.55
C VAL A 515 -7.00 6.56 -5.36
N GLY A 516 -7.92 7.47 -5.68
CA GLY A 516 -7.61 8.77 -6.25
C GLY A 516 -7.34 9.83 -5.18
N PHE A 517 -6.17 10.46 -5.24
CA PHE A 517 -5.77 11.60 -4.44
C PHE A 517 -6.17 12.91 -5.16
N ILE A 518 -7.38 13.38 -4.88
CA ILE A 518 -8.05 14.52 -5.52
C ILE A 518 -8.41 15.61 -4.52
N ASN A 519 -8.56 16.85 -4.98
CA ASN A 519 -9.19 17.91 -4.19
C ASN A 519 -10.71 17.71 -4.25
N ALA A 520 -11.31 17.29 -3.15
CA ALA A 520 -12.74 17.45 -2.97
C ALA A 520 -12.96 18.94 -2.65
N GLY A 521 -13.66 19.68 -3.50
CA GLY A 521 -13.83 21.13 -3.37
C GLY A 521 -14.26 21.60 -1.98
N ALA A 522 -13.92 22.86 -1.68
CA ALA A 522 -13.87 23.56 -0.39
C ALA A 522 -12.73 23.13 0.54
N ASP A 523 -11.82 24.06 0.82
CA ASP A 523 -10.74 23.99 1.83
C ASP A 523 -11.32 23.93 3.25
N ASN A 524 -11.91 22.78 3.58
CA ASN A 524 -12.37 22.48 4.93
C ASN A 524 -11.37 21.53 5.60
N GLN A 525 -11.22 21.63 6.92
CA GLN A 525 -10.35 20.74 7.73
C GLN A 525 -10.58 19.25 7.42
N LYS A 526 -11.81 18.84 7.12
CA LYS A 526 -12.16 17.45 6.74
C LYS A 526 -11.45 16.97 5.46
N THR A 527 -11.22 17.86 4.49
CA THR A 527 -10.53 17.52 3.23
C THR A 527 -9.03 17.35 3.46
N ALA A 528 -8.42 18.18 4.31
CA ALA A 528 -7.02 18.05 4.70
C ALA A 528 -6.77 16.75 5.46
N LEU A 529 -7.59 16.46 6.47
CA LEU A 529 -7.52 15.20 7.23
C LEU A 529 -7.63 13.95 6.34
N ARG A 530 -8.49 13.99 5.31
CA ARG A 530 -8.61 12.89 4.34
C ARG A 530 -7.34 12.71 3.51
N LYS A 531 -6.67 13.80 3.11
CA LYS A 531 -5.42 13.73 2.34
C LYS A 531 -4.30 13.12 3.19
N ASP A 532 -4.14 13.60 4.42
CA ASP A 532 -3.12 13.06 5.33
C ASP A 532 -3.35 11.59 5.62
N SER A 533 -4.61 11.21 5.85
CA SER A 533 -5.02 9.83 6.04
C SER A 533 -4.71 8.94 4.82
N ILE A 534 -5.00 9.39 3.59
CA ILE A 534 -4.66 8.61 2.37
C ILE A 534 -3.14 8.51 2.18
N ARG A 535 -2.40 9.58 2.49
CA ARG A 535 -0.92 9.59 2.41
C ARG A 535 -0.32 8.61 3.42
N GLY A 536 -0.77 8.64 4.66
CA GLY A 536 -0.39 7.72 5.72
C GLY A 536 -0.64 6.27 5.31
N ALA A 537 -1.85 5.98 4.85
CA ALA A 537 -2.23 4.64 4.35
C ALA A 537 -1.33 4.16 3.20
N PHE A 538 -1.03 5.03 2.22
CA PHE A 538 -0.15 4.67 1.11
C PHE A 538 1.31 4.47 1.54
N ASN A 539 1.78 5.18 2.57
CA ASN A 539 3.11 4.99 3.16
C ASN A 539 3.17 3.87 4.21
N SER A 540 2.04 3.29 4.58
CA SER A 540 1.97 2.04 5.34
C SER A 540 2.19 0.82 4.42
N PRO A 541 2.50 -0.36 4.96
CA PRO A 541 2.62 -1.57 4.14
C PRO A 541 1.29 -2.05 3.56
N LEU A 542 0.14 -1.57 4.06
CA LEU A 542 -1.21 -2.03 3.67
C LEU A 542 -1.74 -1.33 2.41
N LYS A 543 -2.94 -1.71 1.97
CA LYS A 543 -3.67 -1.05 0.87
C LYS A 543 -3.98 0.42 1.20
N PRO A 544 -4.03 1.33 0.21
CA PRO A 544 -4.03 1.08 -1.23
C PRO A 544 -2.64 0.76 -1.80
N PHE A 545 -2.62 -0.06 -2.86
CA PHE A 545 -1.42 -0.40 -3.63
C PHE A 545 -1.24 0.44 -4.89
N VAL A 546 -2.31 1.11 -5.34
CA VAL A 546 -2.24 2.11 -6.42
C VAL A 546 -2.78 3.44 -5.92
N LEU A 547 -1.98 4.49 -6.02
CA LEU A 547 -2.41 5.86 -5.74
C LEU A 547 -2.35 6.66 -7.02
N ALA A 548 -3.49 7.21 -7.45
CA ALA A 548 -3.55 8.04 -8.63
C ALA A 548 -3.79 9.50 -8.25
N THR A 549 -3.04 10.43 -8.83
CA THR A 549 -3.12 11.85 -8.52
C THR A 549 -2.93 12.73 -9.76
N THR A 550 -3.16 14.03 -9.58
CA THR A 550 -2.92 15.09 -10.59
C THR A 550 -1.76 15.99 -10.13
N SER A 551 -1.76 17.26 -10.51
CA SER A 551 -0.82 18.26 -10.00
C SER A 551 -0.84 18.42 -8.47
N ILE A 552 -1.94 18.03 -7.82
CA ILE A 552 -2.10 18.11 -6.36
C ILE A 552 -1.04 17.28 -5.62
N GLY A 553 -0.64 16.13 -6.17
CA GLY A 553 0.37 15.26 -5.58
C GLY A 553 1.80 15.59 -6.00
N GLN A 554 2.02 16.64 -6.80
CA GLN A 554 3.33 16.94 -7.38
C GLN A 554 4.28 17.65 -6.42
N GLU A 555 3.79 18.30 -5.36
CA GLU A 555 4.60 19.07 -4.41
C GLU A 555 4.25 18.78 -2.95
N GLY A 556 5.21 19.01 -2.03
CA GLY A 556 5.00 18.97 -0.58
C GLY A 556 4.66 17.61 0.06
N LEU A 557 4.61 16.51 -0.69
CA LEU A 557 4.22 15.18 -0.19
C LEU A 557 5.25 14.11 -0.56
N ASP A 558 5.33 13.06 0.26
CA ASP A 558 6.24 11.93 0.07
C ASP A 558 5.46 10.61 0.09
N PHE A 559 5.82 9.68 -0.82
CA PHE A 559 5.10 8.43 -1.08
C PHE A 559 6.05 7.22 -1.22
N HIS A 560 7.24 7.28 -0.60
CA HIS A 560 8.40 6.43 -0.91
C HIS A 560 8.52 5.15 -0.08
N ASN A 561 7.77 5.04 1.02
CA ASN A 561 7.96 3.96 2.01
C ASN A 561 7.66 2.57 1.45
N TYR A 562 6.77 2.42 0.48
CA TYR A 562 6.50 1.10 -0.12
C TYR A 562 6.25 1.20 -1.63
N CYS A 563 6.70 2.31 -2.24
CA CYS A 563 6.52 2.59 -3.65
C CYS A 563 7.88 2.91 -4.28
N ARG A 564 8.23 2.15 -5.32
CA ARG A 564 9.32 2.45 -6.25
C ARG A 564 8.85 2.53 -7.71
N ARG A 565 7.55 2.33 -7.99
CA ARG A 565 6.97 2.39 -9.33
C ARG A 565 6.21 3.68 -9.53
N ILE A 566 6.58 4.46 -10.54
CA ILE A 566 5.85 5.67 -10.94
C ILE A 566 5.36 5.54 -12.37
N MET A 567 4.06 5.72 -12.56
CA MET A 567 3.43 5.71 -13.87
C MET A 567 3.03 7.12 -14.29
N HIS A 568 3.64 7.61 -15.35
CA HIS A 568 3.22 8.86 -15.99
C HIS A 568 2.09 8.56 -16.96
N TRP A 569 0.86 8.59 -16.45
CA TRP A 569 -0.36 8.39 -17.25
C TRP A 569 -0.43 9.36 -18.42
N ASN A 570 0.02 10.59 -18.19
CA ASN A 570 0.35 11.56 -19.22
C ASN A 570 1.77 12.09 -18.95
N LEU A 571 2.53 12.33 -20.02
CA LEU A 571 3.81 13.03 -19.93
C LEU A 571 3.59 14.43 -19.35
N PRO A 572 4.44 14.88 -18.41
CA PRO A 572 4.42 16.28 -17.97
C PRO A 572 4.77 17.22 -19.13
N GLY A 573 4.31 18.47 -19.01
CA GLY A 573 4.61 19.51 -20.01
C GLY A 573 6.05 20.02 -19.92
N ASN A 574 6.69 19.90 -18.76
CA ASN A 574 8.08 20.30 -18.54
C ASN A 574 8.90 19.16 -17.88
N PRO A 575 10.24 19.21 -17.95
CA PRO A 575 11.12 18.24 -17.26
C PRO A 575 11.16 18.36 -15.74
N ILE A 576 10.94 19.56 -15.20
CA ILE A 576 10.96 19.84 -13.75
C ILE A 576 9.84 19.06 -13.05
N ASP A 577 8.63 19.09 -13.60
CA ASP A 577 7.46 18.33 -13.18
C ASP A 577 7.77 16.83 -13.22
N LEU A 578 8.53 16.33 -14.21
CA LEU A 578 8.95 14.93 -14.24
C LEU A 578 9.82 14.62 -13.01
N GLU A 579 10.83 15.45 -12.77
CA GLU A 579 11.74 15.31 -11.62
C GLU A 579 11.02 15.45 -10.28
N GLN A 580 10.08 16.38 -10.16
CA GLN A 580 9.26 16.57 -8.96
C GLN A 580 8.32 15.38 -8.71
N ARG A 581 7.73 14.81 -9.76
CA ARG A 581 6.88 13.61 -9.67
C ARG A 581 7.70 12.40 -9.21
N GLU A 582 8.84 12.16 -9.83
CA GLU A 582 9.75 11.06 -9.46
C GLU A 582 10.35 11.26 -8.06
N GLY A 583 10.63 12.51 -7.70
CA GLY A 583 11.09 12.92 -6.38
C GLY A 583 10.14 12.54 -5.24
N ARG A 584 8.87 12.21 -5.51
CA ARG A 584 7.91 11.74 -4.50
C ARG A 584 8.23 10.35 -3.96
N ILE A 585 8.88 9.52 -4.76
CA ILE A 585 9.29 8.16 -4.41
C ILE A 585 10.81 8.04 -4.29
N ASN A 586 11.57 8.94 -4.92
CA ASN A 586 13.01 9.05 -4.74
C ASN A 586 13.37 9.88 -3.50
N ARG A 587 13.18 9.28 -2.33
CA ARG A 587 13.43 9.88 -1.01
C ARG A 587 14.37 9.03 -0.15
N PHE A 588 14.82 9.63 0.95
CA PHE A 588 15.62 8.98 1.98
C PHE A 588 15.06 7.59 2.34
N LYS A 589 15.91 6.56 2.30
CA LYS A 589 15.56 5.16 2.60
C LYS A 589 14.30 4.63 1.88
N CYS A 590 14.06 5.11 0.65
CA CYS A 590 12.97 4.59 -0.18
C CYS A 590 13.06 3.06 -0.36
N LEU A 591 11.96 2.46 -0.83
CA LEU A 591 11.87 0.99 -0.97
C LEU A 591 13.04 0.39 -1.73
N ALA A 592 13.47 1.01 -2.84
CA ALA A 592 14.60 0.52 -3.63
C ALA A 592 15.88 0.39 -2.77
N ILE A 593 16.22 1.46 -2.03
CA ILE A 593 17.39 1.47 -1.14
C ILE A 593 17.30 0.40 -0.06
N ARG A 594 16.15 0.24 0.60
CA ARG A 594 15.97 -0.79 1.63
C ARG A 594 16.12 -2.21 1.07
N GLN A 595 15.65 -2.45 -0.14
CA GLN A 595 15.81 -3.74 -0.79
C GLN A 595 17.28 -4.00 -1.19
N ASP A 596 18.01 -3.01 -1.71
CA ASP A 596 19.44 -3.17 -2.06
C ASP A 596 20.31 -3.41 -0.82
N VAL A 597 20.13 -2.62 0.26
CA VAL A 597 20.91 -2.84 1.49
C VAL A 597 20.57 -4.17 2.15
N ALA A 598 19.32 -4.63 2.05
CA ALA A 598 18.90 -5.95 2.51
C ALA A 598 19.51 -7.09 1.67
N GLU A 599 19.68 -6.89 0.36
CA GLU A 599 20.33 -7.86 -0.53
C GLU A 599 21.82 -7.99 -0.22
N LYS A 600 22.53 -6.86 -0.06
CA LYS A 600 23.99 -6.87 0.20
C LYS A 600 24.34 -7.22 1.65
N TYR A 601 23.66 -6.62 2.63
CA TYR A 601 24.03 -6.71 4.05
C TYR A 601 23.04 -7.52 4.90
N GLY A 602 21.97 -8.05 4.33
CA GLY A 602 20.96 -8.79 5.12
C GLY A 602 21.45 -10.10 5.73
N ASN A 603 22.66 -10.55 5.45
CA ASN A 603 23.24 -11.79 5.99
C ASN A 603 24.41 -11.54 6.94
N ILE A 604 24.67 -10.28 7.34
CA ILE A 604 25.60 -10.00 8.43
C ILE A 604 25.02 -10.50 9.76
N ARG A 605 25.86 -10.58 10.78
CA ARG A 605 25.42 -10.93 12.13
C ARG A 605 24.82 -9.71 12.82
N PHE A 606 23.57 -9.83 13.28
CA PHE A 606 22.84 -8.79 13.98
C PHE A 606 22.87 -8.96 15.50
N GLU A 607 22.94 -7.87 16.25
CA GLU A 607 22.94 -7.90 17.72
C GLU A 607 21.62 -7.44 18.34
N ALA A 608 21.05 -6.33 17.86
CA ALA A 608 19.93 -5.65 18.49
C ALA A 608 18.84 -5.17 17.51
N ASP A 609 19.21 -4.48 16.42
CA ASP A 609 18.25 -3.89 15.47
C ASP A 609 18.72 -4.09 14.03
N LEU A 610 18.00 -4.95 13.31
CA LEU A 610 18.31 -5.34 11.94
C LEU A 610 18.52 -4.13 11.02
N TRP A 611 17.58 -3.19 11.01
CA TRP A 611 17.61 -2.10 10.05
C TRP A 611 18.71 -1.09 10.36
N SER A 612 18.89 -0.73 11.63
CA SER A 612 19.96 0.18 12.03
C SER A 612 21.33 -0.42 11.74
N GLU A 613 21.53 -1.71 12.01
CA GLU A 613 22.79 -2.41 11.77
C GLU A 613 23.08 -2.61 10.28
N ILE A 614 22.08 -2.93 9.45
CA ILE A 614 22.23 -3.01 7.98
C ILE A 614 22.70 -1.65 7.41
N PHE A 615 22.05 -0.55 7.81
CA PHE A 615 22.45 0.78 7.33
C PHE A 615 23.83 1.21 7.86
N GLN A 616 24.16 0.89 9.11
CA GLN A 616 25.51 1.15 9.66
C GLN A 616 26.59 0.33 8.96
N ALA A 617 26.32 -0.93 8.62
CA ALA A 617 27.26 -1.75 7.85
C ALA A 617 27.50 -1.15 6.46
N ALA A 618 26.42 -0.73 5.79
CA ALA A 618 26.49 -0.06 4.51
C ALA A 618 27.27 1.28 4.57
N GLU A 619 27.10 2.05 5.64
CA GLU A 619 27.84 3.29 5.87
C GLU A 619 29.33 3.05 6.14
N LYS A 620 29.68 1.97 6.84
CA LYS A 620 31.08 1.60 7.11
C LYS A 620 31.83 1.13 5.85
N GLU A 621 31.14 0.52 4.89
CA GLU A 621 31.74 0.10 3.61
C GLU A 621 31.83 1.25 2.60
N ARG A 622 31.25 2.42 2.90
CA ARG A 622 31.37 3.61 2.05
C ARG A 622 32.84 3.94 1.81
N GLN A 623 33.25 3.90 0.54
CA GLN A 623 34.66 4.10 0.17
C GLN A 623 35.10 5.55 0.43
N GLU A 624 36.40 5.73 0.66
CA GLU A 624 36.98 7.06 0.80
C GLU A 624 36.80 7.82 -0.53
N GLY A 625 36.05 8.92 -0.49
CA GLY A 625 35.63 9.62 -1.70
C GLY A 625 34.26 9.21 -2.25
N GLN A 626 33.39 8.57 -1.47
CA GLN A 626 31.98 8.45 -1.82
C GLN A 626 31.13 9.47 -1.05
N SER A 627 30.04 9.94 -1.67
CA SER A 627 29.12 10.89 -1.08
C SER A 627 28.40 10.35 0.15
N GLU A 628 28.13 11.20 1.14
CA GLU A 628 27.30 10.88 2.32
C GLU A 628 25.86 10.48 1.97
N LEU A 629 25.44 10.69 0.72
CA LEU A 629 24.19 10.19 0.18
C LEU A 629 24.14 8.65 0.09
N VAL A 630 25.30 7.97 0.09
CA VAL A 630 25.39 6.51 0.15
C VAL A 630 25.43 6.08 1.63
N PRO A 631 24.57 5.15 2.09
CA PRO A 631 23.60 4.36 1.31
C PRO A 631 22.18 4.95 1.26
N TYR A 632 21.91 6.05 1.96
CA TYR A 632 20.54 6.46 2.31
C TYR A 632 19.69 6.97 1.14
N TRP A 633 20.29 7.48 0.07
CA TRP A 633 19.61 8.04 -1.10
C TRP A 633 19.98 7.34 -2.42
N CYS A 634 21.12 6.65 -2.45
CA CYS A 634 21.62 5.92 -3.60
C CYS A 634 22.59 4.83 -3.14
N PHE A 635 22.75 3.78 -3.94
CA PHE A 635 23.63 2.64 -3.62
C PHE A 635 24.79 2.48 -4.62
N GLY A 636 25.15 3.56 -5.34
CA GLY A 636 26.29 3.62 -6.24
C GLY A 636 26.20 2.64 -7.42
N LYS A 637 27.32 2.02 -7.80
CA LYS A 637 27.39 1.01 -8.88
C LYS A 637 26.70 -0.31 -8.52
N ASP A 638 26.57 -0.60 -7.23
CA ASP A 638 26.00 -1.85 -6.71
C ASP A 638 24.46 -1.80 -6.66
N GLN A 639 23.84 -0.71 -7.11
CA GLN A 639 22.39 -0.53 -7.10
C GLN A 639 21.71 -1.40 -8.16
N SER A 640 21.23 -2.58 -7.74
CA SER A 640 20.42 -3.48 -8.56
C SER A 640 18.97 -3.05 -8.66
N ILE A 641 18.40 -2.50 -7.57
CA ILE A 641 16.99 -2.17 -7.49
C ILE A 641 16.82 -0.67 -7.70
N LYS A 642 16.02 -0.33 -8.71
CA LYS A 642 15.84 1.03 -9.17
C LYS A 642 14.41 1.51 -9.00
N ILE A 643 14.22 2.81 -9.13
CA ILE A 643 12.89 3.40 -9.29
C ILE A 643 12.41 3.11 -10.71
N GLU A 644 11.26 2.47 -10.85
CA GLU A 644 10.71 2.07 -12.13
C GLU A 644 9.83 3.21 -12.68
N ARG A 645 10.27 3.81 -13.79
CA ARG A 645 9.50 4.79 -14.56
C ARG A 645 8.70 4.06 -15.63
N ILE A 646 7.38 4.16 -15.51
CA ILE A 646 6.44 3.55 -16.43
C ILE A 646 5.76 4.66 -17.25
N VAL A 647 5.95 4.63 -18.56
CA VAL A 647 5.23 5.52 -19.49
C VAL A 647 4.49 4.63 -20.49
N PRO A 648 3.14 4.55 -20.42
CA PRO A 648 2.37 3.73 -21.34
C PRO A 648 2.29 4.41 -22.72
N MET A 649 3.32 4.19 -23.53
CA MET A 649 3.46 4.76 -24.87
C MET A 649 2.52 4.08 -25.86
N TYR A 650 1.67 4.85 -26.52
CA TYR A 650 0.91 4.36 -27.67
C TYR A 650 1.85 4.19 -28.86
N PRO A 651 1.70 3.13 -29.68
CA PRO A 651 2.52 2.95 -30.87
C PRO A 651 2.34 4.11 -31.83
N MET A 652 3.45 4.61 -32.40
CA MET A 652 3.47 5.72 -33.37
C MET A 652 2.90 7.03 -32.80
N SER A 653 2.96 7.21 -31.46
CA SER A 653 2.46 8.42 -30.81
C SER A 653 3.50 9.54 -30.86
N LYS A 654 3.03 10.79 -30.95
CA LYS A 654 3.88 11.98 -30.72
C LYS A 654 4.48 12.02 -29.32
N ASP A 655 3.92 11.23 -28.40
CA ASP A 655 4.43 11.07 -27.03
C ASP A 655 5.86 10.51 -27.02
N GLU A 656 6.24 9.66 -28.00
CA GLU A 656 7.60 9.10 -28.12
C GLU A 656 8.63 10.23 -28.30
N ILE A 657 8.41 11.10 -29.29
CA ILE A 657 9.26 12.26 -29.58
C ILE A 657 9.28 13.24 -28.40
N THR A 658 8.11 13.45 -27.78
CA THR A 658 7.97 14.36 -26.64
C THR A 658 8.78 13.85 -25.44
N TYR A 659 8.75 12.55 -25.18
CA TYR A 659 9.50 11.93 -24.10
C TYR A 659 11.01 12.00 -24.35
N GLU A 660 11.48 11.66 -25.55
CA GLU A 660 12.91 11.80 -25.88
C GLU A 660 13.42 13.21 -25.65
N ARG A 661 12.64 14.21 -26.09
CA ARG A 661 12.95 15.62 -25.85
C ARG A 661 12.96 15.94 -24.36
N LEU A 662 11.96 15.46 -23.62
CA LEU A 662 11.82 15.73 -22.19
C LEU A 662 13.00 15.14 -21.39
N ILE A 663 13.41 13.91 -21.68
CA ILE A 663 14.58 13.28 -21.06
C ILE A 663 15.85 14.04 -21.42
N LYS A 664 16.07 14.41 -22.68
CA LYS A 664 17.22 15.24 -23.08
C LYS A 664 17.29 16.56 -22.32
N ILE A 665 16.17 17.27 -22.18
CA ILE A 665 16.14 18.52 -21.43
C ILE A 665 16.33 18.26 -19.93
N LEU A 666 15.78 17.18 -19.36
CA LEU A 666 15.99 16.82 -17.96
C LEU A 666 17.49 16.62 -17.65
N TRP A 667 18.22 15.93 -18.52
CA TRP A 667 19.66 15.75 -18.39
C TRP A 667 20.40 17.10 -18.34
N LEU A 668 20.04 18.02 -19.24
CA LEU A 668 20.65 19.36 -19.26
C LEU A 668 20.21 20.23 -18.07
N TYR A 669 18.96 20.12 -17.64
CA TYR A 669 18.43 20.79 -16.45
C TYR A 669 19.21 20.39 -15.20
N ARG A 670 19.44 19.09 -15.03
CA ARG A 670 20.26 18.55 -13.94
C ARG A 670 21.66 19.11 -13.90
N LEU A 671 22.21 19.44 -15.07
CA LEU A 671 23.51 20.05 -15.18
C LEU A 671 23.49 21.57 -14.89
N THR A 672 22.44 22.30 -15.31
CA THR A 672 22.31 23.76 -15.14
C THR A 672 21.70 24.19 -13.79
N LEU A 673 21.35 23.25 -12.90
CA LEU A 673 20.75 23.48 -11.58
C LEU A 673 21.53 24.52 -10.77
N GLY A 674 20.85 25.61 -10.38
CA GLY A 674 21.43 26.71 -9.59
C GLY A 674 21.88 27.94 -10.39
N GLN A 675 21.84 27.88 -11.72
CA GLN A 675 22.11 29.05 -12.58
C GLN A 675 20.89 29.99 -12.68
N THR A 676 21.11 31.28 -12.95
CA THR A 676 20.04 32.24 -13.26
C THR A 676 19.60 32.08 -14.73
N ARG A 677 18.30 32.27 -15.02
CA ARG A 677 17.70 32.15 -16.37
C ARG A 677 18.02 30.83 -17.09
N GLN A 678 17.77 29.72 -16.39
CA GLN A 678 18.09 28.36 -16.84
C GLN A 678 17.48 28.01 -18.20
N GLU A 679 16.25 28.45 -18.48
CA GLU A 679 15.58 28.18 -19.76
C GLU A 679 16.29 28.85 -20.95
N GLU A 680 16.69 30.12 -20.81
CA GLU A 680 17.45 30.85 -21.84
C GLU A 680 18.85 30.24 -22.05
N LEU A 681 19.50 29.80 -20.97
CA LEU A 681 20.80 29.12 -21.03
C LEU A 681 20.69 27.78 -21.77
N LEU A 682 19.65 27.00 -21.48
CA LEU A 682 19.38 25.73 -22.18
C LEU A 682 19.13 25.96 -23.66
N GLU A 683 18.30 26.95 -24.04
CA GLU A 683 18.05 27.30 -25.45
C GLU A 683 19.32 27.73 -26.20
N TYR A 684 20.22 28.45 -25.53
CA TYR A 684 21.52 28.82 -26.10
C TYR A 684 22.45 27.61 -26.27
N LEU A 685 22.56 26.76 -25.23
CA LEU A 685 23.36 25.53 -25.27
C LEU A 685 22.90 24.57 -26.37
N PHE A 686 21.59 24.50 -26.64
CA PHE A 686 21.01 23.70 -27.73
C PHE A 686 21.43 24.15 -29.13
N LYS A 687 21.77 25.43 -29.33
CA LYS A 687 22.13 25.98 -30.64
C LYS A 687 23.62 25.86 -30.95
N GLU A 688 24.47 25.82 -29.93
CA GLU A 688 25.91 26.09 -30.07
C GLU A 688 26.82 24.88 -29.79
N ILE A 689 26.35 23.81 -29.13
CA ILE A 689 27.24 22.74 -28.61
C ILE A 689 26.77 21.33 -29.00
N ASP A 690 27.57 20.64 -29.83
CA ASP A 690 27.32 19.30 -30.35
C ASP A 690 27.76 18.15 -29.39
N HIS A 691 28.56 18.44 -28.36
CA HIS A 691 29.14 17.43 -27.46
C HIS A 691 28.76 17.64 -25.98
N PRO A 692 27.70 16.97 -25.48
CA PRO A 692 27.20 17.18 -24.12
C PRO A 692 28.16 16.75 -23.00
N GLU A 693 29.13 15.88 -23.27
CA GLU A 693 30.18 15.48 -22.31
C GLU A 693 31.13 16.63 -21.94
N GLU A 694 31.38 17.57 -22.86
CA GLU A 694 32.23 18.74 -22.57
C GLU A 694 31.51 19.78 -21.72
N LEU A 695 30.17 19.81 -21.77
CA LEU A 695 29.34 20.69 -20.94
C LEU A 695 29.50 20.36 -19.46
N LYS A 696 29.62 19.07 -19.09
CA LYS A 696 29.85 18.64 -17.68
C LYS A 696 30.99 19.41 -17.00
N LYS A 697 32.06 19.74 -17.74
CA LYS A 697 33.24 20.45 -17.22
C LYS A 697 32.98 21.93 -16.92
N LEU A 698 31.92 22.51 -17.49
CA LEU A 698 31.57 23.92 -17.38
C LEU A 698 30.56 24.21 -16.24
N PHE A 699 30.00 23.18 -15.61
CA PHE A 699 29.05 23.36 -14.52
C PHE A 699 29.72 23.52 -13.16
N ILE A 700 29.10 24.35 -12.33
CA ILE A 700 29.52 24.59 -10.95
C ILE A 700 29.16 23.35 -10.12
N ASP A 701 30.18 22.66 -9.63
CA ASP A 701 30.14 21.60 -8.63
C ASP A 701 30.50 22.21 -7.27
N LEU A 702 29.51 22.23 -6.37
CA LEU A 702 29.67 22.71 -4.99
C LEU A 702 29.70 21.56 -3.99
N SER A 703 29.96 20.33 -4.44
CA SER A 703 30.01 19.19 -3.54
C SER A 703 31.32 19.20 -2.74
N PRO A 704 31.26 18.95 -1.41
CA PRO A 704 32.45 18.94 -0.56
C PRO A 704 33.37 17.76 -0.91
N PHE A 705 32.80 16.60 -1.24
CA PHE A 705 33.55 15.43 -1.67
C PHE A 705 34.37 15.70 -2.96
N SER A 706 33.76 16.23 -4.03
CA SER A 706 34.51 16.52 -5.26
C SER A 706 35.61 17.56 -5.03
N LYS A 707 35.41 18.50 -4.11
CA LYS A 707 36.43 19.49 -3.72
C LYS A 707 37.63 18.83 -3.07
N GLU A 708 37.40 17.87 -2.18
CA GLU A 708 38.46 17.09 -1.53
C GLU A 708 39.21 16.21 -2.53
N ALA A 709 38.49 15.54 -3.46
CA ALA A 709 39.11 14.75 -4.52
C ALA A 709 40.02 15.62 -5.42
N LYS A 710 39.53 16.77 -5.89
CA LYS A 710 40.31 17.73 -6.70
C LYS A 710 41.57 18.23 -5.96
N ARG A 711 41.48 18.44 -4.64
CA ARG A 711 42.63 18.83 -3.80
C ARG A 711 43.67 17.71 -3.67
N LYS A 712 43.22 16.47 -3.52
CA LYS A 712 44.10 15.29 -3.44
C LYS A 712 44.80 15.03 -4.79
N ASP A 713 44.09 15.12 -5.91
CA ASP A 713 44.68 14.99 -7.25
C ASP A 713 45.72 16.08 -7.52
N ALA A 714 45.43 17.33 -7.16
CA ALA A 714 46.38 18.43 -7.28
C ALA A 714 47.64 18.24 -6.40
N ALA A 715 47.49 17.58 -5.24
CA ALA A 715 48.60 17.24 -4.34
C ALA A 715 49.39 15.99 -4.79
N ALA A 716 48.83 15.12 -5.63
CA ALA A 716 49.49 13.93 -6.18
C ALA A 716 50.28 14.20 -7.47
N VAL A 717 50.03 15.34 -8.13
CA VAL A 717 50.73 15.81 -9.34
C VAL A 717 51.93 16.71 -9.00
N LEU A 718 52.05 17.14 -7.74
CA LEU A 718 53.22 17.81 -7.15
C LEU A 718 54.12 16.77 -6.48
#